data_AF-A0A0L7K5T4-F1
#
_entry.id   AF-A0A0L7K5T4-F1
#
_cell.length_a   1.000
_cell.length_b   1.000
_cell.length_c   1.000
_cell.angle_alpha   90.00
_cell.angle_beta   90.00
_cell.angle_gamma   90.00
#
_symmetry.space_group_name_H-M   'P 1'
#
loop_
_entity.id
_entity.type
_entity.pdbx_description
1 polymer ?
#
loop_
_entity_poly.entity_id
_entity_poly.type
_entity_poly.pdbx_seq_one_letter_code
_entity_poly.pdbx_strand_id
1 'polypeptide(L)'
;MPSLSTYKFLPATSEGQRPLSQIQNLPSNPSVSKDDVLVGLHATVKHNLLPDQKENIGLPKRKKQKIDNLASSRPSLIKLNPGKESVKKISIRTKKVWMTDAEKDLYTKLVNAKRKLSKYKNKSTKQSRELRTAKNIFSNPALLKVMEDMTNSAKVLTLLQFREHAKKEKGRRFHLKEKIIALTILKQSPKAYRFLRKIFVLPSPQTLVKLLSKANVQPGVNKKIFAQLKAKATTMKTNEKLCILLYDEMSLQANVTYNERRDKVNGFVTDGRETRCFLANHAQVFMVRGLIKNYKEPVSFTFSSGATKGPELAKQIKEIITELQNAGLKVLATVCDQGSNNRQAIKCLMTEARGSYLRRGETPKDNVFLVNDAEIVPLYDPPHLLKGIRNNLLSKNLQFEMDGRAKLAQWHHLELLHKENPGYKGIRLVPKLTDAHIIPNKIGKMKVKHASQVFSATVASNMGYLADKGILPKECKDTADLLMFIDKLFDSVNGSYTNKNRFAKPLLGPVTPKSCHHNSWNEAKKVLKTMSFVHASGKKEIVPTINNWVWTLEGIEVMLKKIDSEFNITSVWLRHLNQDPIENFFGAVRSHGWRNTNPTPEQFESAYTALLVNSLTSIHAPGGNCENDLGETLFTLVNDDGCEADNDAEDTVRETEVDINAILNIELETIESKKRNPKIFAPLQYISGYFVHKAKKIFKNCETCKNDLISVEQLEYLSYREYAGRRWLCSPSDSIINIISNLQDATMATLQNKLEVHNLKLYIKTVIDVVIDLKPISCGKHKAKLIDFLINKVTRFFIFTYCKNINKVLRGKKDVDDVQDKFENMAKVYYEKSLKKKK
;
A
#
# COMPACT_ATOMS: atom_id res chain seq x y z
N MET A 1 41.87 -54.97 4.52
CA MET A 1 42.51 -53.70 4.90
C MET A 1 41.62 -52.51 4.49
N PRO A 2 41.77 -51.30 5.10
CA PRO A 2 40.66 -50.44 5.58
C PRO A 2 40.58 -49.04 4.89
N SER A 3 39.63 -48.10 5.09
CA SER A 3 38.29 -48.05 5.74
C SER A 3 37.61 -46.65 5.56
N LEU A 4 36.34 -46.48 6.02
CA LEU A 4 35.75 -45.40 6.89
C LEU A 4 36.25 -43.92 6.78
N SER A 5 35.46 -42.85 7.04
CA SER A 5 34.02 -42.69 7.35
C SER A 5 33.53 -41.22 7.27
N THR A 6 32.20 -41.09 7.36
CA THR A 6 31.30 -39.93 7.50
C THR A 6 31.69 -38.74 8.42
N TYR A 7 31.08 -37.58 8.15
CA TYR A 7 30.46 -36.75 9.20
C TYR A 7 28.98 -36.44 8.88
N LYS A 8 28.11 -36.51 9.90
CA LYS A 8 26.64 -36.34 9.80
C LYS A 8 26.18 -34.96 10.28
N PHE A 9 25.14 -34.41 9.65
CA PHE A 9 24.30 -33.37 10.27
C PHE A 9 23.14 -34.02 11.05
N LEU A 10 22.86 -33.51 12.25
CA LEU A 10 21.74 -33.95 13.09
C LEU A 10 20.42 -33.24 12.69
N PRO A 11 19.27 -33.95 12.68
CA PRO A 11 17.96 -33.34 12.49
C PRO A 11 17.39 -32.80 13.82
N ALA A 12 16.71 -31.65 13.78
CA ALA A 12 15.95 -31.14 14.91
C ALA A 12 14.63 -31.92 15.07
N THR A 13 14.36 -32.42 16.27
CA THR A 13 13.14 -33.15 16.63
C THR A 13 11.94 -32.21 16.83
N SER A 14 10.74 -32.77 16.68
CA SER A 14 9.47 -32.07 16.86
C SER A 14 8.62 -32.79 17.91
N GLU A 15 8.28 -32.12 19.00
CA GLU A 15 7.24 -32.55 19.95
C GLU A 15 6.34 -31.37 20.33
N GLY A 16 5.13 -31.65 20.83
CA GLY A 16 4.07 -30.65 20.91
C GLY A 16 3.24 -30.64 22.18
N GLN A 17 2.78 -29.42 22.51
CA GLN A 17 1.53 -29.05 23.21
C GLN A 17 1.17 -29.60 24.61
N ARG A 18 1.18 -28.65 25.57
CA ARG A 18 0.20 -28.43 26.69
C ARG A 18 0.26 -29.41 27.90
N PRO A 19 -0.43 -29.14 29.04
CA PRO A 19 -1.28 -27.99 29.45
C PRO A 19 -0.89 -27.35 30.82
N LEU A 20 -1.76 -26.46 31.33
CA LEU A 20 -1.79 -25.94 32.71
C LEU A 20 -2.78 -26.73 33.58
N SER A 21 -2.38 -27.26 34.75
CA SER A 21 -3.18 -27.26 36.00
C SER A 21 -2.55 -28.09 37.15
N GLN A 22 -2.47 -27.46 38.33
CA GLN A 22 -2.75 -28.01 39.68
C GLN A 22 -1.85 -29.06 40.41
N ILE A 23 -1.56 -28.69 41.68
CA ILE A 23 -1.55 -29.50 42.93
C ILE A 23 -0.22 -30.09 43.47
N GLN A 24 0.18 -29.52 44.62
CA GLN A 24 0.83 -30.07 45.84
C GLN A 24 2.06 -31.00 45.73
N ASN A 25 3.22 -30.55 46.26
CA ASN A 25 3.56 -30.79 47.67
C ASN A 25 4.78 -29.98 48.18
N LEU A 26 4.72 -29.59 49.46
CA LEU A 26 5.79 -29.04 50.32
C LEU A 26 6.65 -30.21 50.89
N PRO A 27 7.79 -30.01 51.61
CA PRO A 27 8.18 -28.91 52.52
C PRO A 27 9.64 -28.39 52.31
N SER A 28 10.28 -27.55 53.13
CA SER A 28 9.95 -26.88 54.40
C SER A 28 10.71 -25.53 54.48
N ASN A 29 10.13 -24.55 55.20
CA ASN A 29 10.80 -23.29 55.60
C ASN A 29 11.69 -23.53 56.86
N PRO A 30 12.65 -22.65 57.22
CA PRO A 30 12.32 -21.37 57.87
C PRO A 30 13.13 -20.12 57.44
N SER A 31 12.37 -19.04 57.22
CA SER A 31 12.48 -17.70 57.83
C SER A 31 13.71 -17.31 58.68
N VAL A 32 14.18 -16.05 58.51
CA VAL A 32 14.25 -14.98 59.55
C VAL A 32 14.45 -13.62 58.84
N SER A 33 14.20 -12.51 59.54
CA SER A 33 14.02 -11.16 59.00
C SER A 33 14.97 -10.10 59.57
N LYS A 34 15.16 -9.01 58.80
CA LYS A 34 15.43 -7.61 59.22
C LYS A 34 16.78 -7.21 59.85
N ASP A 35 17.37 -6.22 59.17
CA ASP A 35 17.88 -4.92 59.64
C ASP A 35 19.10 -4.79 60.60
N ASP A 36 19.94 -3.82 60.21
CA ASP A 36 20.90 -3.01 60.98
C ASP A 36 22.33 -3.51 61.37
N VAL A 37 23.33 -2.77 60.81
CA VAL A 37 24.40 -2.00 61.52
C VAL A 37 25.59 -2.80 62.14
N LEU A 38 26.89 -2.47 62.00
CA LEU A 38 27.67 -1.32 61.46
C LEU A 38 29.15 -1.73 61.18
N VAL A 39 29.90 -0.93 60.38
CA VAL A 39 31.40 -0.86 60.20
C VAL A 39 32.16 -2.15 59.80
N GLY A 40 33.06 -2.16 58.80
CA GLY A 40 33.45 -1.13 57.84
C GLY A 40 34.89 -1.32 57.33
N LEU A 41 35.25 -0.67 56.21
CA LEU A 41 36.63 -0.36 55.84
C LEU A 41 36.66 0.73 54.76
N HIS A 42 37.32 1.86 55.07
CA HIS A 42 37.46 3.00 54.17
C HIS A 42 38.62 2.81 53.17
N ALA A 43 38.40 3.19 51.91
CA ALA A 43 39.48 3.55 50.99
C ALA A 43 39.08 4.81 50.21
N THR A 44 39.89 5.86 50.31
CA THR A 44 39.59 7.21 49.82
C THR A 44 40.06 7.41 48.37
N VAL A 45 39.24 8.06 47.55
CA VAL A 45 39.66 8.60 46.24
C VAL A 45 39.46 10.11 46.24
N LYS A 46 40.55 10.87 46.08
CA LYS A 46 40.54 12.32 45.86
C LYS A 46 41.07 12.65 44.47
N HIS A 47 40.54 13.72 43.88
CA HIS A 47 40.94 14.27 42.59
C HIS A 47 42.38 14.80 42.58
N ASN A 48 43.01 14.77 41.39
CA ASN A 48 43.84 15.88 40.92
C ASN A 48 43.91 15.94 39.38
N LEU A 49 44.43 17.05 38.84
CA LEU A 49 44.26 17.52 37.46
C LEU A 49 45.57 17.52 36.64
N LEU A 50 45.45 17.26 35.32
CA LEU A 50 46.36 17.68 34.22
C LEU A 50 47.79 17.09 34.19
N PRO A 51 48.58 17.21 33.08
CA PRO A 51 48.30 17.81 31.76
C PRO A 51 48.57 16.89 30.52
N ASP A 52 48.21 17.38 29.33
CA ASP A 52 48.65 16.86 28.02
C ASP A 52 50.18 16.92 27.84
N GLN A 53 50.78 15.88 27.26
CA GLN A 53 52.05 15.98 26.54
C GLN A 53 51.99 15.27 25.17
N LYS A 54 52.61 15.89 24.16
CA LYS A 54 52.78 15.35 22.80
C LYS A 54 54.25 15.06 22.59
N GLU A 55 54.59 13.84 22.20
CA GLU A 55 55.92 13.55 21.65
C GLU A 55 55.90 13.50 20.12
N ASN A 56 56.94 14.08 19.52
CA ASN A 56 57.25 13.99 18.10
C ASN A 56 58.24 12.85 17.88
N ILE A 57 58.07 12.11 16.79
CA ILE A 57 59.17 11.40 16.13
C ILE A 57 59.42 12.11 14.80
N GLY A 58 60.68 12.45 14.51
CA GLY A 58 61.08 13.02 13.23
C GLY A 58 62.55 12.81 12.97
N LEU A 59 62.97 12.95 11.70
CA LEU A 59 64.33 13.13 11.16
C LEU A 59 64.21 13.08 9.61
N PRO A 60 65.16 13.59 8.80
CA PRO A 60 66.15 14.64 9.06
C PRO A 60 66.10 15.80 8.02
N LYS A 61 66.81 16.90 8.33
CA LYS A 61 67.11 18.00 7.39
C LYS A 61 68.49 17.80 6.74
N ARG A 62 68.71 18.29 5.51
CA ARG A 62 70.05 18.77 5.07
C ARG A 62 69.95 20.02 4.19
N LYS A 63 71.07 20.73 4.07
CA LYS A 63 71.17 22.18 3.81
C LYS A 63 71.23 22.55 2.31
N LYS A 64 70.97 23.83 2.02
CA LYS A 64 71.13 24.51 0.71
C LYS A 64 72.60 24.60 0.28
N GLN A 65 72.82 24.63 -1.04
CA GLN A 65 73.86 25.44 -1.69
C GLN A 65 73.19 26.42 -2.68
N LYS A 66 73.81 27.58 -2.88
CA LYS A 66 73.56 28.55 -3.96
C LYS A 66 74.74 28.47 -4.94
N ILE A 67 74.54 28.86 -6.21
CA ILE A 67 75.36 29.87 -6.94
C ILE A 67 74.71 30.12 -8.33
N ASP A 68 74.27 31.38 -8.51
CA ASP A 68 74.32 32.33 -9.63
C ASP A 68 74.00 31.99 -11.12
N ASN A 69 73.11 32.85 -11.67
CA ASN A 69 73.07 33.54 -13.01
C ASN A 69 73.16 32.71 -14.33
N LEU A 70 72.47 33.04 -15.44
CA LEU A 70 71.99 34.33 -16.00
C LEU A 70 70.64 34.20 -16.78
N ALA A 71 69.95 35.35 -16.99
CA ALA A 71 68.98 35.73 -18.06
C ALA A 71 68.13 34.64 -18.79
N SER A 72 66.81 34.69 -19.01
CA SER A 72 65.73 35.69 -19.01
C SER A 72 64.41 34.90 -19.35
N SER A 73 63.16 35.36 -19.34
CA SER A 73 62.53 36.69 -19.28
C SER A 73 61.07 36.62 -18.78
N ARG A 74 60.54 37.79 -18.33
CA ARG A 74 59.11 38.16 -18.13
C ARG A 74 58.34 37.61 -16.89
N PRO A 75 57.40 38.40 -16.32
CA PRO A 75 57.31 38.51 -14.86
C PRO A 75 56.07 37.86 -14.23
N SER A 76 56.27 37.17 -13.11
CA SER A 76 55.20 36.66 -12.23
C SER A 76 54.89 37.64 -11.09
N LEU A 77 53.61 38.02 -10.95
CA LEU A 77 53.16 38.87 -9.83
C LEU A 77 53.17 38.14 -8.47
N ILE A 78 53.52 38.91 -7.44
CA ILE A 78 53.84 38.47 -6.08
C ILE A 78 52.59 38.05 -5.29
N LYS A 79 52.71 37.00 -4.47
CA LYS A 79 51.79 36.72 -3.36
C LYS A 79 52.22 37.51 -2.11
N LEU A 80 51.29 38.24 -1.49
CA LEU A 80 51.43 38.74 -0.13
C LEU A 80 50.45 38.03 0.80
N ASN A 81 50.96 37.53 1.93
CA ASN A 81 50.14 37.11 3.08
C ASN A 81 49.85 38.34 3.96
N PRO A 82 48.66 38.45 4.57
CA PRO A 82 48.31 39.60 5.41
C PRO A 82 48.95 39.48 6.81
N GLY A 83 50.07 40.18 7.01
CA GLY A 83 50.54 40.60 8.34
C GLY A 83 49.82 41.88 8.78
N LYS A 84 49.76 42.12 10.09
CA LYS A 84 49.08 43.29 10.67
C LYS A 84 49.81 44.60 10.31
N GLU A 85 49.16 45.50 9.58
CA GLU A 85 49.53 46.91 9.55
C GLU A 85 48.30 47.81 9.37
N SER A 86 48.39 49.02 9.91
CA SER A 86 47.26 49.93 10.16
C SER A 86 46.84 50.72 8.92
N VAL A 87 46.12 50.06 8.01
CA VAL A 87 45.53 50.73 6.83
C VAL A 87 44.45 51.71 7.27
N LYS A 88 44.78 53.01 7.25
CA LYS A 88 43.83 54.14 7.35
C LYS A 88 42.65 53.88 6.41
N LYS A 89 41.41 54.09 6.88
CA LYS A 89 40.21 54.02 6.03
C LYS A 89 40.25 55.11 4.94
N ILE A 90 40.85 54.80 3.80
CA ILE A 90 40.61 55.55 2.57
C ILE A 90 39.19 55.21 2.16
N SER A 91 38.27 56.14 2.39
CA SER A 91 36.91 56.07 1.90
C SER A 91 36.92 56.26 0.39
N ILE A 92 37.05 55.16 -0.35
CA ILE A 92 36.78 55.14 -1.79
C ILE A 92 35.30 55.49 -1.96
N ARG A 93 35.03 56.78 -2.16
CA ARG A 93 33.75 57.28 -2.69
C ARG A 93 33.60 56.66 -4.07
N THR A 94 32.93 55.52 -4.15
CA THR A 94 32.41 55.01 -5.42
C THR A 94 31.50 56.09 -6.01
N LYS A 95 31.98 56.83 -7.01
CA LYS A 95 31.11 57.65 -7.85
C LYS A 95 29.99 56.72 -8.33
N LYS A 96 28.74 57.02 -7.97
CA LYS A 96 27.57 56.40 -8.61
C LYS A 96 27.63 56.81 -10.08
N VAL A 97 28.15 55.93 -10.93
CA VAL A 97 27.99 56.06 -12.37
C VAL A 97 26.49 55.92 -12.63
N TRP A 98 25.87 57.00 -13.09
CA TRP A 98 24.48 57.00 -13.51
C TRP A 98 24.40 56.26 -14.84
N MET A 99 24.22 54.95 -14.76
CA MET A 99 23.95 54.11 -15.91
C MET A 99 22.56 54.46 -16.44
N THR A 100 22.45 54.69 -17.75
CA THR A 100 21.18 54.73 -18.47
C THR A 100 20.46 53.38 -18.32
N ASP A 101 19.14 53.34 -18.51
CA ASP A 101 18.39 52.09 -18.34
C ASP A 101 18.77 51.02 -19.39
N ALA A 102 19.19 51.46 -20.58
CA ALA A 102 19.82 50.59 -21.58
C ALA A 102 21.12 49.95 -21.07
N GLU A 103 22.00 50.71 -20.41
CA GLU A 103 23.24 50.18 -19.83
C GLU A 103 22.99 49.26 -18.63
N LYS A 104 21.95 49.54 -17.80
CA LYS A 104 21.54 48.65 -16.70
C LYS A 104 21.05 47.30 -17.22
N ASP A 105 20.25 47.30 -18.28
CA ASP A 105 19.78 46.08 -18.94
C ASP A 105 20.96 45.31 -19.58
N LEU A 106 21.83 45.99 -20.33
CA LEU A 106 23.05 45.42 -20.91
C LEU A 106 23.95 44.79 -19.84
N TYR A 107 24.20 45.48 -18.72
CA TYR A 107 24.97 44.95 -17.61
C TYR A 107 24.29 43.73 -16.95
N THR A 108 22.96 43.77 -16.80
CA THR A 108 22.18 42.64 -16.27
C THR A 108 22.27 41.42 -17.20
N LYS A 109 22.14 41.63 -18.51
CA LYS A 109 22.35 40.62 -19.56
C LYS A 109 23.77 40.06 -19.52
N LEU A 110 24.81 40.90 -19.38
CA LEU A 110 26.22 40.49 -19.33
C LEU A 110 26.55 39.71 -18.04
N VAL A 111 26.04 40.13 -16.87
CA VAL A 111 26.14 39.38 -15.61
C VAL A 111 25.44 38.03 -15.72
N ASN A 112 24.26 37.97 -16.34
CA ASN A 112 23.55 36.73 -16.58
C ASN A 112 24.28 35.81 -17.59
N ALA A 113 24.92 36.37 -18.63
CA ALA A 113 25.77 35.65 -19.55
C ALA A 113 27.03 35.08 -18.86
N LYS A 114 27.74 35.88 -18.05
CA LYS A 114 28.88 35.39 -17.22
C LYS A 114 28.45 34.29 -16.25
N ARG A 115 27.28 34.42 -15.61
CA ARG A 115 26.69 33.36 -14.76
C ARG A 115 26.38 32.09 -15.56
N LYS A 116 25.78 32.20 -16.76
CA LYS A 116 25.55 31.06 -17.67
C LYS A 116 26.88 30.39 -18.07
N LEU A 117 27.87 31.16 -18.55
CA LEU A 117 29.18 30.65 -18.97
C LEU A 117 29.90 29.90 -17.83
N SER A 118 29.88 30.45 -16.62
CA SER A 118 30.44 29.80 -15.42
C SER A 118 29.71 28.48 -15.10
N LYS A 119 28.37 28.44 -15.17
CA LYS A 119 27.61 27.19 -15.04
C LYS A 119 28.00 26.14 -16.10
N TYR A 120 28.19 26.54 -17.37
CA TYR A 120 28.61 25.62 -18.43
C TYR A 120 30.05 25.11 -18.25
N LYS A 121 31.02 25.97 -17.89
CA LYS A 121 32.40 25.55 -17.58
C LYS A 121 32.46 24.56 -16.41
N ASN A 122 31.66 24.80 -15.35
CA ASN A 122 31.54 23.88 -14.22
C ASN A 122 30.84 22.55 -14.61
N LYS A 123 29.87 22.58 -15.52
CA LYS A 123 29.22 21.36 -16.05
C LYS A 123 30.19 20.51 -16.87
N SER A 124 30.95 21.12 -17.78
CA SER A 124 31.95 20.46 -18.62
C SER A 124 33.09 19.83 -17.80
N THR A 125 33.67 20.56 -16.84
CA THR A 125 34.71 20.01 -15.94
C THR A 125 34.18 18.88 -15.05
N LYS A 126 32.91 18.95 -14.59
CA LYS A 126 32.26 17.86 -13.86
C LYS A 126 32.09 16.61 -14.74
N GLN A 127 31.56 16.75 -15.96
CA GLN A 127 31.41 15.65 -16.92
C GLN A 127 32.75 15.01 -17.26
N SER A 128 33.79 15.82 -17.47
CA SER A 128 35.17 15.34 -17.75
C SER A 128 35.75 14.52 -16.59
N ARG A 129 35.47 14.92 -15.34
CA ARG A 129 35.86 14.13 -14.14
C ARG A 129 35.06 12.83 -14.04
N GLU A 130 33.74 12.89 -14.23
CA GLU A 130 32.85 11.72 -14.19
C GLU A 130 33.25 10.67 -15.25
N LEU A 131 33.58 11.11 -16.47
CA LEU A 131 34.13 10.24 -17.54
C LEU A 131 35.47 9.60 -17.17
N ARG A 132 36.40 10.33 -16.51
CA ARG A 132 37.68 9.76 -16.06
C ARG A 132 37.48 8.69 -14.99
N THR A 133 36.64 8.94 -13.98
CA THR A 133 36.30 7.90 -12.98
C THR A 133 35.56 6.71 -13.58
N ALA A 134 34.65 6.93 -14.53
CA ALA A 134 33.97 5.84 -15.23
C ALA A 134 34.98 4.98 -16.01
N LYS A 135 35.88 5.58 -16.79
CA LYS A 135 36.97 4.86 -17.47
C LYS A 135 37.80 4.04 -16.50
N ASN A 136 38.25 4.62 -15.38
CA ASN A 136 39.05 3.89 -14.38
C ASN A 136 38.32 2.68 -13.77
N ILE A 137 37.00 2.74 -13.59
CA ILE A 137 36.18 1.61 -13.10
C ILE A 137 36.04 0.53 -14.18
N PHE A 138 35.72 0.94 -15.42
CA PHE A 138 35.53 0.02 -16.55
C PHE A 138 36.84 -0.50 -17.18
N SER A 139 38.00 -0.02 -16.73
CA SER A 139 39.31 -0.54 -17.18
C SER A 139 39.72 -1.85 -16.50
N ASN A 140 38.97 -2.35 -15.51
CA ASN A 140 39.27 -3.60 -14.82
C ASN A 140 38.43 -4.76 -15.41
N PRO A 141 39.03 -5.73 -16.14
CA PRO A 141 38.30 -6.82 -16.78
C PRO A 141 37.59 -7.75 -15.79
N ALA A 142 38.19 -7.96 -14.59
CA ALA A 142 37.59 -8.81 -13.56
C ALA A 142 36.32 -8.17 -12.98
N LEU A 143 36.31 -6.84 -12.80
CA LEU A 143 35.11 -6.13 -12.35
C LEU A 143 34.01 -6.18 -13.42
N LEU A 144 34.35 -6.02 -14.69
CA LEU A 144 33.41 -6.16 -15.81
C LEU A 144 32.75 -7.54 -15.82
N LYS A 145 33.55 -8.61 -15.76
CA LYS A 145 33.04 -9.99 -15.74
C LYS A 145 32.09 -10.24 -14.56
N VAL A 146 32.48 -9.84 -13.34
CA VAL A 146 31.60 -9.95 -12.17
C VAL A 146 30.34 -9.08 -12.31
N MET A 147 30.43 -7.92 -12.95
CA MET A 147 29.26 -7.08 -13.26
C MET A 147 28.37 -7.67 -14.36
N GLU A 148 28.88 -8.52 -15.26
CA GLU A 148 28.07 -9.23 -16.25
C GLU A 148 27.19 -10.30 -15.58
N ASP A 149 27.76 -11.07 -14.65
CA ASP A 149 27.08 -12.12 -13.87
C ASP A 149 26.03 -11.61 -12.86
N MET A 150 26.08 -10.32 -12.50
CA MET A 150 25.11 -9.72 -11.56
C MET A 150 23.69 -9.62 -12.14
N THR A 151 22.67 -9.61 -11.26
CA THR A 151 21.32 -9.20 -11.67
C THR A 151 21.27 -7.69 -11.99
N ASN A 152 20.39 -7.27 -12.90
CA ASN A 152 20.25 -5.86 -13.29
C ASN A 152 20.06 -4.91 -12.09
N SER A 153 19.27 -5.31 -11.09
CA SER A 153 19.08 -4.53 -9.86
C SER A 153 20.36 -4.41 -9.02
N ALA A 154 21.17 -5.48 -8.94
CA ALA A 154 22.47 -5.44 -8.27
C ALA A 154 23.47 -4.55 -9.02
N LYS A 155 23.53 -4.61 -10.36
CA LYS A 155 24.36 -3.70 -11.18
C LYS A 155 24.04 -2.23 -10.89
N VAL A 156 22.75 -1.86 -10.88
CA VAL A 156 22.29 -0.49 -10.61
C VAL A 156 22.66 -0.03 -9.19
N LEU A 157 22.45 -0.87 -8.17
CA LEU A 157 22.79 -0.51 -6.78
C LEU A 157 24.31 -0.41 -6.54
N THR A 158 25.10 -1.24 -7.21
CA THR A 158 26.57 -1.23 -7.14
C THR A 158 27.15 0.02 -7.81
N LEU A 159 26.68 0.34 -9.02
CA LEU A 159 27.04 1.59 -9.71
C LEU A 159 26.65 2.84 -8.91
N LEU A 160 25.51 2.81 -8.21
CA LEU A 160 25.12 3.88 -7.29
C LEU A 160 26.14 4.06 -6.15
N GLN A 161 26.68 2.97 -5.58
CA GLN A 161 27.72 3.09 -4.55
C GLN A 161 28.95 3.81 -5.11
N PHE A 162 29.49 3.34 -6.23
CA PHE A 162 30.69 3.94 -6.84
C PHE A 162 30.49 5.42 -7.21
N ARG A 163 29.32 5.80 -7.75
CA ARG A 163 29.06 7.20 -8.16
C ARG A 163 28.86 8.18 -7.00
N GLU A 164 28.24 7.73 -5.90
CA GLU A 164 27.75 8.62 -4.84
C GLU A 164 28.48 8.49 -3.49
N HIS A 165 29.33 7.47 -3.29
CA HIS A 165 30.08 7.24 -2.04
C HIS A 165 30.95 8.45 -1.65
N ALA A 166 31.80 8.94 -2.57
CA ALA A 166 32.72 10.05 -2.34
C ALA A 166 32.03 11.43 -2.14
N LYS A 167 30.71 11.52 -2.28
CA LYS A 167 29.94 12.76 -2.12
C LYS A 167 29.37 12.87 -0.71
N LYS A 168 29.49 14.05 -0.10
CA LYS A 168 28.80 14.40 1.17
C LYS A 168 27.29 14.18 1.02
N GLU A 169 26.61 13.76 2.08
CA GLU A 169 25.20 13.31 2.05
C GLU A 169 24.24 14.27 1.29
N LYS A 170 24.28 15.57 1.59
CA LYS A 170 23.44 16.60 0.95
C LYS A 170 23.77 16.83 -0.54
N GLY A 171 24.96 16.44 -0.98
CA GLY A 171 25.43 16.52 -2.36
C GLY A 171 25.04 15.32 -3.22
N ARG A 172 24.56 14.22 -2.63
CA ARG A 172 24.23 12.99 -3.35
C ARG A 172 23.00 13.16 -4.25
N ARG A 173 22.98 12.50 -5.42
CA ARG A 173 21.89 12.54 -6.41
C ARG A 173 21.58 11.13 -6.92
N PHE A 174 20.30 10.84 -7.11
CA PHE A 174 19.79 9.52 -7.44
C PHE A 174 18.90 9.57 -8.69
N HIS A 175 19.09 8.63 -9.61
CA HIS A 175 18.26 8.46 -10.82
C HIS A 175 16.93 7.76 -10.50
N LEU A 176 15.98 7.79 -11.44
CA LEU A 176 14.66 7.19 -11.25
C LEU A 176 14.73 5.68 -10.97
N LYS A 177 15.49 4.91 -11.76
CA LYS A 177 15.67 3.45 -11.55
C LYS A 177 16.24 3.11 -10.16
N GLU A 178 17.17 3.93 -9.66
CA GLU A 178 17.75 3.78 -8.31
C GLU A 178 16.73 4.09 -7.21
N LYS A 179 15.93 5.15 -7.39
CA LYS A 179 14.82 5.49 -6.48
C LYS A 179 13.77 4.37 -6.44
N ILE A 180 13.43 3.76 -7.58
CA ILE A 180 12.47 2.65 -7.71
C ILE A 180 12.97 1.42 -6.95
N ILE A 181 14.20 0.95 -7.21
CA ILE A 181 14.76 -0.21 -6.48
C ILE A 181 14.83 0.06 -4.97
N ALA A 182 15.27 1.27 -4.57
CA ALA A 182 15.31 1.66 -3.17
C ALA A 182 13.90 1.75 -2.54
N LEU A 183 12.88 2.14 -3.30
CA LEU A 183 11.47 2.14 -2.90
C LEU A 183 10.96 0.71 -2.69
N THR A 184 11.28 -0.25 -3.57
CA THR A 184 10.93 -1.66 -3.38
C THR A 184 11.49 -2.20 -2.06
N ILE A 185 12.77 -1.95 -1.76
CA ILE A 185 13.40 -2.36 -0.49
C ILE A 185 12.74 -1.66 0.70
N LEU A 186 12.48 -0.35 0.61
CA LEU A 186 11.80 0.42 1.66
C LEU A 186 10.40 -0.14 1.97
N LYS A 187 9.63 -0.49 0.93
CA LYS A 187 8.26 -1.00 1.07
C LYS A 187 8.21 -2.43 1.58
N GLN A 188 9.18 -3.28 1.19
CA GLN A 188 9.30 -4.63 1.73
C GLN A 188 9.65 -4.62 3.22
N SER A 189 10.60 -3.79 3.66
CA SER A 189 10.92 -3.64 5.09
C SER A 189 11.52 -2.26 5.42
N PRO A 190 10.72 -1.34 6.00
CA PRO A 190 11.23 -0.04 6.43
C PRO A 190 12.32 -0.12 7.51
N LYS A 191 12.33 -1.17 8.33
CA LYS A 191 13.37 -1.41 9.35
C LYS A 191 14.68 -1.82 8.68
N ALA A 192 14.64 -2.80 7.76
CA ALA A 192 15.82 -3.22 7.02
C ALA A 192 16.37 -2.09 6.14
N TYR A 193 15.52 -1.32 5.45
CA TYR A 193 15.96 -0.17 4.66
C TYR A 193 16.66 0.91 5.49
N ARG A 194 16.16 1.21 6.70
CA ARG A 194 16.83 2.14 7.64
C ARG A 194 18.19 1.61 8.13
N PHE A 195 18.33 0.30 8.28
CA PHE A 195 19.61 -0.35 8.62
C PHE A 195 20.58 -0.34 7.44
N LEU A 196 20.15 -0.80 6.25
CA LEU A 196 20.93 -0.76 5.02
C LEU A 196 21.42 0.66 4.69
N ARG A 197 20.62 1.69 4.97
CA ARG A 197 21.02 3.11 4.84
C ARG A 197 22.18 3.56 5.74
N LYS A 198 22.54 2.80 6.77
CA LYS A 198 23.76 3.06 7.58
C LYS A 198 25.02 2.46 6.93
N ILE A 199 24.85 1.50 6.02
CA ILE A 199 25.92 0.72 5.39
C ILE A 199 26.13 1.19 3.94
N PHE A 200 25.04 1.36 3.20
CA PHE A 200 25.01 1.69 1.78
C PHE A 200 24.47 3.10 1.52
N VAL A 201 24.97 3.71 0.45
CA VAL A 201 24.45 4.94 -0.13
C VAL A 201 23.09 4.67 -0.76
N LEU A 202 22.03 5.07 -0.06
CA LEU A 202 20.64 4.91 -0.50
C LEU A 202 19.82 6.19 -0.26
N PRO A 203 18.78 6.47 -1.07
CA PRO A 203 17.92 7.64 -0.92
C PRO A 203 17.29 7.77 0.47
N SER A 204 17.02 9.00 0.93
CA SER A 204 16.26 9.18 2.17
C SER A 204 14.81 8.68 1.99
N PRO A 205 14.15 8.11 3.03
CA PRO A 205 12.75 7.71 2.93
C PRO A 205 11.82 8.86 2.51
N GLN A 206 12.14 10.10 2.90
CA GLN A 206 11.41 11.30 2.47
C GLN A 206 11.52 11.54 0.96
N THR A 207 12.67 11.24 0.34
CA THR A 207 12.87 11.31 -1.12
C THR A 207 11.99 10.28 -1.83
N LEU A 208 11.86 9.08 -1.28
CA LEU A 208 11.05 8.00 -1.84
C LEU A 208 9.55 8.25 -1.67
N VAL A 209 9.13 8.80 -0.52
CA VAL A 209 7.74 9.27 -0.31
C VAL A 209 7.41 10.46 -1.23
N LYS A 210 8.38 11.34 -1.51
CA LYS A 210 8.19 12.41 -2.51
C LYS A 210 7.99 11.87 -3.94
N LEU A 211 8.68 10.80 -4.31
CA LEU A 211 8.46 10.11 -5.60
C LEU A 211 7.03 9.56 -5.70
N LEU A 212 6.53 8.90 -4.66
CA LEU A 212 5.14 8.42 -4.61
C LEU A 212 4.13 9.57 -4.75
N SER A 213 4.33 10.69 -4.06
CA SER A 213 3.40 11.82 -4.16
C SER A 213 3.39 12.50 -5.52
N LYS A 214 4.46 12.43 -6.33
CA LYS A 214 4.45 12.93 -7.72
C LYS A 214 3.47 12.15 -8.61
N ALA A 215 3.31 10.85 -8.34
CA ALA A 215 2.41 9.99 -9.10
C ALA A 215 0.95 10.47 -9.01
N ASN A 216 0.53 10.97 -7.83
CA ASN A 216 -0.83 11.45 -7.55
C ASN A 216 -1.90 10.44 -7.98
N VAL A 217 -1.76 9.19 -7.56
CA VAL A 217 -2.79 8.16 -7.75
C VAL A 217 -3.82 8.31 -6.63
N GLN A 218 -5.09 8.37 -7.01
CA GLN A 218 -6.23 8.63 -6.14
C GLN A 218 -7.34 7.62 -6.44
N PRO A 219 -8.36 7.49 -5.58
CA PRO A 219 -9.57 6.74 -5.89
C PRO A 219 -10.25 7.24 -7.18
N GLY A 220 -10.87 6.33 -7.91
CA GLY A 220 -11.50 6.58 -9.22
C GLY A 220 -10.54 6.41 -10.41
N VAL A 221 -10.99 6.87 -11.57
CA VAL A 221 -10.23 6.84 -12.82
C VAL A 221 -9.05 7.83 -12.76
N ASN A 222 -7.82 7.34 -12.93
CA ASN A 222 -6.64 8.20 -12.94
C ASN A 222 -6.21 8.60 -14.36
N LYS A 223 -6.40 9.88 -14.72
CA LYS A 223 -6.03 10.43 -16.04
C LYS A 223 -4.60 10.08 -16.48
N LYS A 224 -3.61 10.02 -15.58
CA LYS A 224 -2.21 9.68 -15.92
C LYS A 224 -2.01 8.21 -16.32
N ILE A 225 -2.69 7.29 -15.62
CA ILE A 225 -2.65 5.85 -15.96
C ILE A 225 -3.27 5.63 -17.34
N PHE A 226 -4.44 6.22 -17.61
CA PHE A 226 -5.11 6.08 -18.90
C PHE A 226 -4.36 6.78 -20.05
N ALA A 227 -3.69 7.90 -19.81
CA ALA A 227 -2.79 8.51 -20.79
C ALA A 227 -1.59 7.59 -21.15
N GLN A 228 -1.00 6.90 -20.18
CA GLN A 228 0.09 5.94 -20.43
C GLN A 228 -0.41 4.65 -21.10
N LEU A 229 -1.61 4.17 -20.74
CA LEU A 229 -2.29 3.09 -21.47
C LEU A 229 -2.51 3.48 -22.94
N LYS A 230 -3.01 4.69 -23.22
CA LYS A 230 -3.22 5.20 -24.59
C LYS A 230 -1.92 5.29 -25.39
N ALA A 231 -0.86 5.80 -24.77
CA ALA A 231 0.47 5.86 -25.37
C ALA A 231 1.09 4.48 -25.64
N LYS A 232 0.64 3.41 -24.95
CA LYS A 232 1.02 2.02 -25.27
C LYS A 232 0.10 1.36 -26.29
N ALA A 233 -1.21 1.54 -26.17
CA ALA A 233 -2.19 0.96 -27.09
C ALA A 233 -2.03 1.45 -28.54
N THR A 234 -1.49 2.65 -28.76
CA THR A 234 -1.07 3.12 -30.10
C THR A 234 0.06 2.28 -30.70
N THR A 235 1.04 1.88 -29.89
CA THR A 235 2.19 1.04 -30.32
C THR A 235 1.90 -0.46 -30.42
N MET A 236 0.77 -0.93 -29.89
CA MET A 236 0.39 -2.33 -29.85
C MET A 236 -0.26 -2.80 -31.16
N LYS A 237 -0.02 -4.07 -31.53
CA LYS A 237 -0.73 -4.71 -32.65
C LYS A 237 -2.20 -4.97 -32.27
N THR A 238 -3.12 -5.03 -33.23
CA THR A 238 -4.57 -5.23 -32.97
C THR A 238 -4.86 -6.37 -32.00
N ASN A 239 -4.23 -7.53 -32.19
CA ASN A 239 -4.43 -8.73 -31.37
C ASN A 239 -3.86 -8.57 -29.95
N GLU A 240 -2.87 -7.69 -29.75
CA GLU A 240 -2.34 -7.37 -28.43
C GLU A 240 -3.28 -6.44 -27.64
N LYS A 241 -4.13 -5.64 -28.32
CA LYS A 241 -5.09 -4.72 -27.67
C LYS A 241 -6.30 -5.43 -27.07
N LEU A 242 -6.46 -6.73 -27.35
CA LEU A 242 -7.54 -7.56 -26.82
C LEU A 242 -7.30 -7.83 -25.33
N CYS A 243 -8.24 -7.39 -24.49
CA CYS A 243 -8.12 -7.49 -23.05
C CYS A 243 -9.43 -7.85 -22.35
N ILE A 244 -9.31 -8.18 -21.08
CA ILE A 244 -10.41 -8.40 -20.16
C ILE A 244 -10.28 -7.46 -18.95
N LEU A 245 -11.40 -7.19 -18.28
CA LEU A 245 -11.44 -6.41 -17.04
C LEU A 245 -11.68 -7.35 -15.85
N LEU A 246 -10.67 -7.50 -14.99
CA LEU A 246 -10.79 -8.17 -13.70
C LEU A 246 -11.25 -7.16 -12.65
N TYR A 247 -12.21 -7.52 -11.79
CA TYR A 247 -12.55 -6.71 -10.62
C TYR A 247 -12.88 -7.56 -9.39
N ASP A 248 -12.35 -7.15 -8.24
CA ASP A 248 -12.52 -7.82 -6.95
C ASP A 248 -12.33 -6.81 -5.81
N GLU A 249 -12.76 -7.16 -4.59
CA GLU A 249 -12.71 -6.30 -3.41
C GLU A 249 -11.74 -6.80 -2.33
N MET A 250 -11.01 -5.86 -1.71
CA MET A 250 -10.12 -6.15 -0.59
C MET A 250 -10.61 -5.46 0.68
N SER A 251 -10.86 -6.23 1.74
CA SER A 251 -11.16 -5.68 3.06
C SER A 251 -9.96 -4.89 3.63
N LEU A 252 -10.27 -3.80 4.35
CA LEU A 252 -9.34 -2.82 4.92
C LEU A 252 -9.64 -2.57 6.40
N GLN A 253 -8.64 -2.08 7.13
CA GLN A 253 -8.84 -1.52 8.45
C GLN A 253 -9.38 -0.09 8.33
N ALA A 254 -10.66 0.13 8.67
CA ALA A 254 -11.22 1.47 8.82
C ALA A 254 -10.34 2.35 9.72
N ASN A 255 -9.99 3.53 9.21
CA ASN A 255 -9.02 4.44 9.82
C ASN A 255 -9.12 5.81 9.14
N VAL A 256 -9.20 6.88 9.93
CA VAL A 256 -9.18 8.27 9.43
C VAL A 256 -7.81 8.90 9.65
N THR A 257 -7.22 9.52 8.63
CA THR A 257 -5.94 10.21 8.75
C THR A 257 -5.94 11.51 7.95
N TYR A 258 -5.61 12.61 8.62
CA TYR A 258 -5.50 13.93 8.00
C TYR A 258 -4.24 14.06 7.13
N ASN A 259 -4.45 14.35 5.85
CA ASN A 259 -3.42 14.55 4.85
C ASN A 259 -3.12 16.05 4.67
N GLU A 260 -2.15 16.56 5.44
CA GLU A 260 -1.75 17.97 5.46
C GLU A 260 -1.32 18.55 4.09
N ARG A 261 -1.01 17.71 3.08
CA ARG A 261 -0.67 18.18 1.72
C ARG A 261 -1.88 18.42 0.83
N ARG A 262 -2.97 17.70 1.09
CA ARG A 262 -4.24 17.76 0.34
C ARG A 262 -5.35 18.46 1.13
N ASP A 263 -4.98 19.00 2.29
CA ASP A 263 -5.85 19.60 3.31
C ASP A 263 -7.21 18.88 3.46
N LYS A 264 -7.17 17.55 3.67
CA LYS A 264 -8.38 16.73 3.83
C LYS A 264 -8.13 15.51 4.69
N VAL A 265 -9.19 14.89 5.21
CA VAL A 265 -9.12 13.61 5.93
C VAL A 265 -9.35 12.45 4.96
N ASN A 266 -8.35 11.57 4.84
CA ASN A 266 -8.48 10.30 4.16
C ASN A 266 -9.13 9.28 5.11
N GLY A 267 -9.87 8.29 4.57
CA GLY A 267 -10.53 7.23 5.35
C GLY A 267 -12.03 7.07 5.11
N PHE A 268 -12.61 7.92 4.27
CA PHE A 268 -14.03 7.90 3.90
C PHE A 268 -14.30 7.15 2.59
N VAL A 269 -15.57 6.77 2.39
CA VAL A 269 -16.10 6.20 1.15
C VAL A 269 -15.96 7.20 0.01
N THR A 270 -15.40 6.77 -1.13
CA THR A 270 -15.26 7.59 -2.32
C THR A 270 -15.05 6.75 -3.58
N ASP A 271 -15.73 7.13 -4.66
CA ASP A 271 -15.54 6.59 -6.01
C ASP A 271 -14.60 7.46 -6.87
N GLY A 272 -13.99 8.49 -6.27
CA GLY A 272 -13.22 9.55 -6.95
C GLY A 272 -14.06 10.75 -7.40
N ARG A 273 -15.36 10.56 -7.65
CA ARG A 273 -16.30 11.63 -8.03
C ARG A 273 -16.97 12.22 -6.80
N GLU A 274 -17.44 11.39 -5.87
CA GLU A 274 -18.08 11.78 -4.62
C GLU A 274 -17.22 11.32 -3.42
N THR A 275 -17.29 12.04 -2.30
CA THR A 275 -16.87 11.53 -1.00
C THR A 275 -18.10 11.49 -0.12
N ARG A 276 -18.44 10.32 0.40
CA ARG A 276 -19.60 10.13 1.29
C ARG A 276 -19.12 10.02 2.72
N CYS A 277 -19.87 10.60 3.66
CA CYS A 277 -19.58 10.58 5.09
C CYS A 277 -19.85 9.20 5.73
N PHE A 278 -19.13 8.18 5.25
CA PHE A 278 -19.09 6.84 5.81
C PHE A 278 -17.65 6.37 5.86
N LEU A 279 -17.28 5.63 6.90
CA LEU A 279 -15.95 5.05 7.03
C LEU A 279 -15.70 3.96 5.98
N ALA A 280 -14.61 4.09 5.23
CA ALA A 280 -14.17 3.08 4.28
C ALA A 280 -13.53 1.89 4.99
N ASN A 281 -13.93 0.68 4.58
CA ASN A 281 -13.38 -0.58 5.09
C ASN A 281 -13.21 -1.66 4.00
N HIS A 282 -13.47 -1.33 2.74
CA HIS A 282 -13.11 -2.15 1.58
C HIS A 282 -12.54 -1.25 0.47
N ALA A 283 -11.66 -1.80 -0.35
CA ALA A 283 -11.24 -1.23 -1.63
C ALA A 283 -11.71 -2.13 -2.76
N GLN A 284 -12.57 -1.61 -3.64
CA GLN A 284 -12.84 -2.22 -4.94
C GLN A 284 -11.66 -1.92 -5.86
N VAL A 285 -11.11 -2.92 -6.55
CA VAL A 285 -10.03 -2.73 -7.52
C VAL A 285 -10.45 -3.24 -8.89
N PHE A 286 -9.99 -2.53 -9.91
CA PHE A 286 -10.14 -2.87 -11.32
C PHE A 286 -8.76 -3.04 -11.96
N MET A 287 -8.56 -4.14 -12.65
CA MET A 287 -7.30 -4.50 -13.31
C MET A 287 -7.58 -4.98 -14.74
N VAL A 288 -6.91 -4.37 -15.71
CA VAL A 288 -6.93 -4.87 -17.09
C VAL A 288 -5.92 -6.00 -17.24
N ARG A 289 -6.28 -7.06 -17.96
CA ARG A 289 -5.37 -8.15 -18.34
C ARG A 289 -5.45 -8.37 -19.85
N GLY A 290 -4.31 -8.50 -20.52
CA GLY A 290 -4.26 -8.84 -21.94
C GLY A 290 -4.60 -10.31 -22.18
N LEU A 291 -5.41 -10.58 -23.22
CA LEU A 291 -5.88 -11.94 -23.53
C LEU A 291 -4.85 -12.74 -24.33
N ILE A 292 -4.20 -12.10 -25.31
CA ILE A 292 -3.22 -12.75 -26.19
C ILE A 292 -1.80 -12.48 -25.67
N LYS A 293 -1.47 -11.21 -25.47
CA LYS A 293 -0.25 -10.78 -24.79
C LYS A 293 -0.52 -10.78 -23.29
N ASN A 294 0.21 -11.60 -22.54
CA ASN A 294 0.00 -11.72 -21.09
C ASN A 294 0.59 -10.51 -20.35
N TYR A 295 -0.17 -9.41 -20.32
CA TYR A 295 0.09 -8.24 -19.49
C TYR A 295 -1.01 -8.04 -18.45
N LYS A 296 -0.72 -7.30 -17.39
CA LYS A 296 -1.68 -6.89 -16.35
C LYS A 296 -1.36 -5.49 -15.82
N GLU A 297 -2.39 -4.68 -15.60
CA GLU A 297 -2.22 -3.34 -15.03
C GLU A 297 -3.43 -2.98 -14.15
N PRO A 298 -3.26 -2.62 -12.87
CA PRO A 298 -4.35 -2.09 -12.06
C PRO A 298 -4.66 -0.66 -12.51
N VAL A 299 -5.90 -0.40 -12.93
CA VAL A 299 -6.27 0.85 -13.64
C VAL A 299 -7.08 1.83 -12.79
N SER A 300 -7.84 1.32 -11.82
CA SER A 300 -8.68 2.11 -10.92
C SER A 300 -8.86 1.38 -9.59
N PHE A 301 -9.19 2.14 -8.54
CA PHE A 301 -9.71 1.61 -7.28
C PHE A 301 -10.69 2.59 -6.65
N THR A 302 -11.67 2.10 -5.90
CA THR A 302 -12.62 2.93 -5.14
C THR A 302 -12.73 2.42 -3.70
N PHE A 303 -13.19 3.27 -2.78
CA PHE A 303 -13.33 2.94 -1.36
C PHE A 303 -14.80 2.86 -0.95
N SER A 304 -15.21 1.75 -0.32
CA SER A 304 -16.59 1.48 0.08
C SER A 304 -16.74 1.12 1.57
N SER A 305 -17.97 1.21 2.08
CA SER A 305 -18.33 0.77 3.43
C SER A 305 -19.17 -0.51 3.33
N GLY A 306 -18.52 -1.65 3.57
CA GLY A 306 -18.98 -2.96 3.11
C GLY A 306 -18.68 -3.20 1.63
N ALA A 307 -19.18 -4.32 1.13
CA ALA A 307 -19.04 -4.67 -0.28
C ALA A 307 -19.77 -3.67 -1.18
N THR A 308 -19.18 -3.32 -2.32
CA THR A 308 -19.73 -2.34 -3.27
C THR A 308 -21.12 -2.77 -3.72
N LYS A 309 -22.14 -1.88 -3.67
CA LYS A 309 -23.52 -2.23 -4.05
C LYS A 309 -23.60 -2.55 -5.56
N GLY A 310 -24.38 -3.55 -5.96
CA GLY A 310 -24.47 -4.02 -7.35
C GLY A 310 -24.71 -2.90 -8.41
N PRO A 311 -25.69 -1.99 -8.22
CA PRO A 311 -25.92 -0.90 -9.17
C PRO A 311 -24.76 0.12 -9.25
N GLU A 312 -24.09 0.39 -8.12
CA GLU A 312 -22.94 1.29 -8.08
C GLU A 312 -21.72 0.66 -8.76
N LEU A 313 -21.52 -0.64 -8.55
CA LEU A 313 -20.49 -1.42 -9.22
C LEU A 313 -20.73 -1.50 -10.74
N ALA A 314 -21.98 -1.70 -11.19
CA ALA A 314 -22.34 -1.68 -12.60
C ALA A 314 -21.99 -0.34 -13.27
N LYS A 315 -22.24 0.80 -12.60
CA LYS A 315 -21.83 2.14 -13.06
C LYS A 315 -20.30 2.24 -13.19
N GLN A 316 -19.54 1.81 -12.18
CA GLN A 316 -18.08 1.83 -12.20
C GLN A 316 -17.49 0.93 -13.31
N ILE A 317 -18.08 -0.26 -13.55
CA ILE A 317 -17.68 -1.16 -14.64
C ILE A 317 -17.83 -0.46 -16.00
N LYS A 318 -18.99 0.15 -16.28
CA LYS A 318 -19.22 0.86 -17.55
C LYS A 318 -18.25 2.04 -17.74
N GLU A 319 -18.05 2.85 -16.70
CA GLU A 319 -17.12 3.98 -16.72
C GLU A 319 -15.69 3.54 -17.08
N ILE A 320 -15.18 2.50 -16.42
CA ILE A 320 -13.82 2.01 -16.63
C ILE A 320 -13.66 1.35 -18.00
N ILE A 321 -14.68 0.64 -18.49
CA ILE A 321 -14.68 0.07 -19.85
C ILE A 321 -14.65 1.17 -20.91
N THR A 322 -15.46 2.23 -20.76
CA THR A 322 -15.42 3.41 -21.64
C THR A 322 -14.02 4.03 -21.67
N GLU A 323 -13.38 4.20 -20.52
CA GLU A 323 -12.02 4.76 -20.47
C GLU A 323 -10.94 3.84 -21.08
N LEU A 324 -11.10 2.52 -20.96
CA LEU A 324 -10.23 1.55 -21.63
C LEU A 324 -10.41 1.58 -23.16
N GLN A 325 -11.64 1.74 -23.64
CA GLN A 325 -11.95 1.94 -25.07
C GLN A 325 -11.41 3.29 -25.58
N ASN A 326 -11.53 4.37 -24.80
CA ASN A 326 -10.97 5.69 -25.10
C ASN A 326 -9.42 5.71 -25.15
N ALA A 327 -8.78 4.80 -24.41
CA ALA A 327 -7.35 4.52 -24.49
C ALA A 327 -6.98 3.64 -25.70
N GLY A 328 -7.94 3.07 -26.43
CA GLY A 328 -7.72 2.25 -27.62
C GLY A 328 -7.51 0.74 -27.34
N LEU A 329 -7.89 0.27 -26.15
CA LEU A 329 -7.95 -1.15 -25.83
C LEU A 329 -9.32 -1.74 -26.20
N LYS A 330 -9.37 -3.04 -26.50
CA LYS A 330 -10.60 -3.76 -26.87
C LYS A 330 -10.97 -4.73 -25.75
N VAL A 331 -11.89 -4.30 -24.88
CA VAL A 331 -12.41 -5.12 -23.78
C VAL A 331 -13.40 -6.15 -24.35
N LEU A 332 -13.12 -7.43 -24.17
CA LEU A 332 -13.95 -8.54 -24.66
C LEU A 332 -14.82 -9.17 -23.55
N ALA A 333 -14.30 -9.21 -22.33
CA ALA A 333 -14.96 -9.84 -21.19
C ALA A 333 -14.62 -9.16 -19.86
N THR A 334 -15.44 -9.41 -18.85
CA THR A 334 -15.18 -9.04 -17.45
C THR A 334 -15.17 -10.29 -16.57
N VAL A 335 -14.29 -10.37 -15.57
CA VAL A 335 -14.24 -11.54 -14.66
C VAL A 335 -14.38 -11.10 -13.20
N CYS A 336 -15.36 -11.69 -12.51
CA CYS A 336 -15.67 -11.43 -11.11
C CYS A 336 -15.82 -12.71 -10.27
N ASP A 337 -15.85 -12.54 -8.95
CA ASP A 337 -16.24 -13.60 -8.02
C ASP A 337 -17.79 -13.80 -8.03
N GLN A 338 -18.29 -14.84 -7.35
CA GLN A 338 -19.73 -15.16 -7.31
C GLN A 338 -20.54 -14.44 -6.18
N GLY A 339 -19.98 -13.39 -5.58
CA GLY A 339 -20.61 -12.58 -4.55
C GLY A 339 -21.98 -12.01 -4.97
N SER A 340 -22.87 -11.79 -3.99
CA SER A 340 -24.24 -11.32 -4.25
C SER A 340 -24.27 -10.01 -5.04
N ASN A 341 -23.37 -9.08 -4.72
CA ASN A 341 -23.32 -7.76 -5.33
C ASN A 341 -22.74 -7.84 -6.76
N ASN A 342 -21.77 -8.73 -7.00
CA ASN A 342 -21.22 -8.99 -8.33
C ASN A 342 -22.28 -9.60 -9.26
N ARG A 343 -23.04 -10.59 -8.77
CA ARG A 343 -24.21 -11.15 -9.48
C ARG A 343 -25.30 -10.09 -9.75
N GLN A 344 -25.55 -9.19 -8.79
CA GLN A 344 -26.50 -8.08 -8.96
C GLN A 344 -26.00 -7.07 -10.02
N ALA A 345 -24.72 -6.73 -10.03
CA ALA A 345 -24.12 -5.82 -11.02
C ALA A 345 -24.26 -6.39 -12.43
N ILE A 346 -23.94 -7.66 -12.63
CA ILE A 346 -24.15 -8.36 -13.91
C ILE A 346 -25.63 -8.32 -14.31
N LYS A 347 -26.56 -8.63 -13.40
CA LYS A 347 -28.00 -8.57 -13.69
C LYS A 347 -28.44 -7.16 -14.13
N CYS A 348 -27.93 -6.10 -13.51
CA CYS A 348 -28.21 -4.72 -13.93
C CYS A 348 -27.72 -4.46 -15.35
N LEU A 349 -26.47 -4.80 -15.67
CA LEU A 349 -25.86 -4.62 -17.00
C LEU A 349 -26.61 -5.41 -18.09
N MET A 350 -26.95 -6.67 -17.83
CA MET A 350 -27.73 -7.51 -18.74
C MET A 350 -29.14 -6.96 -19.00
N THR A 351 -29.78 -6.40 -17.96
CA THR A 351 -31.12 -5.80 -18.07
C THR A 351 -31.09 -4.53 -18.92
N GLU A 352 -30.07 -3.68 -18.74
CA GLU A 352 -29.87 -2.47 -19.55
C GLU A 352 -29.56 -2.80 -21.02
N ALA A 353 -28.72 -3.82 -21.27
CA ALA A 353 -28.41 -4.31 -22.61
C ALA A 353 -29.67 -4.86 -23.31
N ARG A 354 -30.46 -5.70 -22.63
CA ARG A 354 -31.75 -6.20 -23.14
C ARG A 354 -32.69 -5.06 -23.54
N GLY A 355 -32.82 -4.03 -22.69
CA GLY A 355 -33.62 -2.85 -23.02
C GLY A 355 -33.09 -2.08 -24.24
N SER A 356 -31.79 -2.13 -24.50
CA SER A 356 -31.16 -1.48 -25.66
C SER A 356 -31.38 -2.25 -26.96
N TYR A 357 -31.26 -3.59 -26.95
CA TYR A 357 -31.63 -4.44 -28.09
C TYR A 357 -33.10 -4.27 -28.47
N LEU A 358 -34.02 -4.32 -27.49
CA LEU A 358 -35.45 -4.16 -27.73
C LEU A 358 -35.80 -2.79 -28.35
N ARG A 359 -35.12 -1.71 -27.95
CA ARG A 359 -35.29 -0.38 -28.57
C ARG A 359 -34.77 -0.29 -30.02
N ARG A 360 -33.89 -1.21 -30.44
CA ARG A 360 -33.38 -1.30 -31.82
C ARG A 360 -34.17 -2.27 -32.70
N GLY A 361 -35.17 -2.97 -32.13
CA GLY A 361 -35.84 -4.08 -32.80
C GLY A 361 -34.99 -5.36 -32.92
N GLU A 362 -33.88 -5.43 -32.18
CA GLU A 362 -32.95 -6.56 -32.22
C GLU A 362 -33.33 -7.63 -31.20
N THR A 363 -33.08 -8.91 -31.52
CA THR A 363 -33.22 -10.02 -30.57
C THR A 363 -32.16 -9.89 -29.46
N PRO A 364 -32.53 -9.84 -28.17
CA PRO A 364 -31.57 -9.76 -27.09
C PRO A 364 -30.61 -10.96 -27.07
N LYS A 365 -29.30 -10.69 -27.03
CA LYS A 365 -28.26 -11.72 -26.89
C LYS A 365 -28.08 -12.08 -25.40
N ASP A 366 -28.09 -13.37 -25.10
CA ASP A 366 -27.73 -13.88 -23.77
C ASP A 366 -26.21 -13.81 -23.53
N ASN A 367 -25.81 -13.80 -22.24
CA ASN A 367 -24.42 -13.74 -21.77
C ASN A 367 -23.58 -12.58 -22.33
N VAL A 368 -24.21 -11.48 -22.76
CA VAL A 368 -23.55 -10.28 -23.31
C VAL A 368 -24.22 -9.00 -22.79
N PHE A 369 -23.42 -8.02 -22.37
CA PHE A 369 -23.88 -6.64 -22.15
C PHE A 369 -23.14 -5.65 -23.07
N LEU A 370 -23.70 -4.44 -23.22
CA LEU A 370 -23.22 -3.42 -24.15
C LEU A 370 -22.55 -2.24 -23.44
N VAL A 371 -21.39 -1.80 -23.93
CA VAL A 371 -20.74 -0.53 -23.56
C VAL A 371 -20.18 0.14 -24.80
N ASN A 372 -20.70 1.32 -25.16
CA ASN A 372 -20.39 2.05 -26.39
C ASN A 372 -20.48 1.15 -27.64
N ASP A 373 -21.61 0.44 -27.75
CA ASP A 373 -21.92 -0.56 -28.78
C ASP A 373 -21.00 -1.78 -28.86
N ALA A 374 -19.97 -1.87 -28.01
CA ALA A 374 -19.17 -3.07 -27.88
C ALA A 374 -19.88 -4.12 -27.00
N GLU A 375 -20.06 -5.31 -27.54
CA GLU A 375 -20.51 -6.50 -26.82
C GLU A 375 -19.42 -7.08 -25.92
N ILE A 376 -19.74 -7.26 -24.63
CA ILE A 376 -18.82 -7.69 -23.57
C ILE A 376 -19.43 -8.84 -22.78
N VAL A 377 -18.65 -9.90 -22.56
CA VAL A 377 -19.07 -11.12 -21.87
C VAL A 377 -18.76 -11.07 -20.36
N PRO A 378 -19.75 -11.16 -19.46
CA PRO A 378 -19.50 -11.29 -18.03
C PRO A 378 -19.25 -12.76 -17.64
N LEU A 379 -18.09 -13.05 -17.03
CA LEU A 379 -17.65 -14.38 -16.62
C LEU A 379 -17.44 -14.43 -15.09
N TYR A 380 -17.59 -15.62 -14.50
CA TYR A 380 -17.24 -15.86 -13.09
C TYR A 380 -15.90 -16.60 -12.98
N ASP A 381 -15.11 -16.25 -11.96
CA ASP A 381 -13.79 -16.84 -11.74
C ASP A 381 -13.84 -18.37 -11.45
N PRO A 382 -13.25 -19.23 -12.30
CA PRO A 382 -13.33 -20.68 -12.10
C PRO A 382 -12.71 -21.19 -10.79
N PRO A 383 -11.55 -20.69 -10.29
CA PRO A 383 -11.06 -20.97 -8.94
C PRO A 383 -12.07 -20.66 -7.82
N HIS A 384 -12.82 -19.56 -7.90
CA HIS A 384 -13.91 -19.23 -6.96
C HIS A 384 -15.13 -20.16 -7.10
N LEU A 385 -15.46 -20.62 -8.31
CA LEU A 385 -16.52 -21.61 -8.51
C LEU A 385 -16.10 -23.00 -7.97
N LEU A 386 -14.86 -23.41 -8.18
CA LEU A 386 -14.28 -24.63 -7.59
C LEU A 386 -14.30 -24.59 -6.05
N LYS A 387 -13.89 -23.46 -5.45
CA LYS A 387 -14.02 -23.19 -4.00
C LYS A 387 -15.49 -23.35 -3.55
N GLY A 388 -16.44 -22.89 -4.36
CA GLY A 388 -17.89 -22.96 -4.10
C GLY A 388 -18.46 -24.38 -4.06
N ILE A 389 -18.07 -25.26 -5.00
CA ILE A 389 -18.50 -26.68 -4.99
C ILE A 389 -17.96 -27.38 -3.73
N ARG A 390 -16.65 -27.24 -3.43
CA ARG A 390 -16.04 -27.80 -2.21
C ARG A 390 -16.73 -27.30 -0.94
N ASN A 391 -17.01 -26.00 -0.87
CA ASN A 391 -17.62 -25.38 0.31
C ASN A 391 -19.06 -25.84 0.56
N ASN A 392 -19.83 -26.17 -0.49
CA ASN A 392 -21.17 -26.75 -0.32
C ASN A 392 -21.10 -28.26 0.00
N LEU A 393 -20.20 -29.00 -0.65
CA LEU A 393 -20.02 -30.44 -0.41
C LEU A 393 -19.60 -30.73 1.05
N LEU A 394 -18.87 -29.81 1.69
CA LEU A 394 -18.50 -29.87 3.11
C LEU A 394 -19.69 -29.94 4.10
N SER A 395 -20.90 -29.55 3.70
CA SER A 395 -22.08 -29.51 4.58
C SER A 395 -23.37 -30.06 3.96
N LYS A 396 -23.31 -30.51 2.70
CA LYS A 396 -24.44 -30.97 1.90
C LYS A 396 -23.95 -32.09 0.98
N ASN A 397 -24.77 -33.08 0.70
CA ASN A 397 -24.46 -34.07 -0.32
C ASN A 397 -24.77 -33.49 -1.71
N LEU A 398 -24.12 -33.98 -2.77
CA LEU A 398 -24.37 -33.54 -4.14
C LEU A 398 -24.96 -34.69 -4.95
N GLN A 399 -26.24 -34.55 -5.34
CA GLN A 399 -26.89 -35.44 -6.29
C GLN A 399 -26.65 -34.90 -7.71
N PHE A 400 -26.28 -35.78 -8.63
CA PHE A 400 -26.05 -35.45 -10.04
C PHE A 400 -26.36 -36.65 -10.93
N GLU A 401 -26.51 -36.44 -12.23
CA GLU A 401 -26.70 -37.51 -13.20
C GLU A 401 -25.49 -37.60 -14.15
N MET A 402 -24.96 -38.80 -14.32
CA MET A 402 -23.87 -39.08 -15.27
C MET A 402 -24.00 -40.51 -15.80
N ASP A 403 -23.74 -40.72 -17.09
CA ASP A 403 -23.87 -42.02 -17.77
C ASP A 403 -25.29 -42.62 -17.66
N GLY A 404 -26.33 -41.78 -17.70
CA GLY A 404 -27.74 -42.16 -17.57
C GLY A 404 -28.12 -42.69 -16.18
N ARG A 405 -27.29 -42.44 -15.15
CA ARG A 405 -27.52 -42.90 -13.78
C ARG A 405 -27.43 -41.73 -12.80
N ALA A 406 -28.38 -41.69 -11.87
CA ALA A 406 -28.33 -40.80 -10.71
C ALA A 406 -27.24 -41.29 -9.75
N LYS A 407 -26.33 -40.38 -9.38
CA LYS A 407 -25.17 -40.62 -8.51
C LYS A 407 -25.22 -39.67 -7.30
N LEU A 408 -24.66 -40.08 -6.16
CA LEU A 408 -24.63 -39.31 -4.92
C LEU A 408 -23.20 -39.15 -4.38
N ALA A 409 -22.69 -37.91 -4.40
CA ALA A 409 -21.41 -37.59 -3.78
C ALA A 409 -21.55 -37.04 -2.36
N GLN A 410 -20.66 -37.47 -1.47
CA GLN A 410 -20.67 -37.10 -0.04
C GLN A 410 -19.26 -36.72 0.43
N TRP A 411 -19.14 -35.75 1.33
CA TRP A 411 -17.84 -35.43 1.95
C TRP A 411 -17.29 -36.60 2.77
N HIS A 412 -18.17 -37.41 3.36
CA HIS A 412 -17.80 -38.56 4.17
C HIS A 412 -16.90 -39.55 3.43
N HIS A 413 -17.12 -39.76 2.12
CA HIS A 413 -16.26 -40.63 1.31
C HIS A 413 -14.80 -40.13 1.22
N LEU A 414 -14.57 -38.82 1.26
CA LEU A 414 -13.23 -38.23 1.35
C LEU A 414 -12.61 -38.40 2.75
N GLU A 415 -13.43 -38.44 3.81
CA GLU A 415 -12.97 -38.75 5.17
C GLU A 415 -12.54 -40.21 5.30
N LEU A 416 -13.29 -41.14 4.70
CA LEU A 416 -12.94 -42.56 4.63
C LEU A 416 -11.62 -42.74 3.86
N LEU A 417 -11.48 -42.16 2.66
CA LEU A 417 -10.21 -42.19 1.91
C LEU A 417 -9.04 -41.60 2.72
N HIS A 418 -9.26 -40.54 3.50
CA HIS A 418 -8.20 -39.94 4.32
C HIS A 418 -7.75 -40.83 5.48
N LYS A 419 -8.63 -41.71 6.00
CA LYS A 419 -8.26 -42.74 6.99
C LYS A 419 -7.37 -43.83 6.39
N GLU A 420 -7.64 -44.25 5.16
CA GLU A 420 -6.83 -45.26 4.43
C GLU A 420 -5.55 -44.67 3.80
N ASN A 421 -5.49 -43.34 3.64
CA ASN A 421 -4.36 -42.64 3.02
C ASN A 421 -2.96 -42.91 3.63
N PRO A 422 -2.77 -43.21 4.95
CA PRO A 422 -1.46 -43.57 5.52
C PRO A 422 -0.80 -44.80 4.89
N GLY A 423 -1.53 -45.60 4.10
CA GLY A 423 -0.99 -46.62 3.21
C GLY A 423 -0.14 -47.66 3.93
N TYR A 424 1.19 -47.55 3.80
CA TYR A 424 2.13 -48.47 4.44
C TYR A 424 3.39 -47.77 4.94
N LYS A 425 3.72 -47.92 6.23
CA LYS A 425 4.96 -47.41 6.88
C LYS A 425 5.30 -45.95 6.52
N GLY A 426 4.28 -45.09 6.43
CA GLY A 426 4.42 -43.66 6.11
C GLY A 426 4.36 -43.30 4.62
N ILE A 427 4.34 -44.29 3.72
CA ILE A 427 4.05 -44.11 2.29
C ILE A 427 2.56 -43.92 2.13
N ARG A 428 2.16 -42.77 1.56
CA ARG A 428 0.75 -42.39 1.39
C ARG A 428 0.24 -42.69 -0.02
N LEU A 429 -1.00 -43.17 -0.12
CA LEU A 429 -1.70 -43.38 -1.40
C LEU A 429 -1.91 -42.04 -2.14
N VAL A 430 -2.27 -41.00 -1.39
CA VAL A 430 -2.46 -39.64 -1.88
C VAL A 430 -1.63 -38.66 -1.04
N PRO A 431 -0.32 -38.51 -1.30
CA PRO A 431 0.59 -37.72 -0.46
C PRO A 431 0.23 -36.24 -0.32
N LYS A 432 -0.48 -35.68 -1.32
CA LYS A 432 -0.95 -34.29 -1.31
C LYS A 432 -2.16 -34.08 -0.40
N LEU A 433 -2.94 -35.13 -0.12
CA LEU A 433 -4.10 -35.06 0.77
C LEU A 433 -3.62 -35.09 2.22
N THR A 434 -4.07 -34.10 3.00
CA THR A 434 -3.69 -33.90 4.40
C THR A 434 -4.87 -33.40 5.20
N ASP A 435 -4.80 -33.43 6.52
CA ASP A 435 -5.82 -32.89 7.42
C ASP A 435 -6.35 -31.51 7.04
N ALA A 436 -5.51 -30.61 6.51
CA ALA A 436 -5.88 -29.27 6.07
C ALA A 436 -6.80 -29.22 4.83
N HIS A 437 -7.02 -30.38 4.19
CA HIS A 437 -7.94 -30.58 3.07
C HIS A 437 -9.29 -31.13 3.53
N ILE A 438 -9.32 -31.98 4.56
CA ILE A 438 -10.47 -32.82 4.91
C ILE A 438 -11.12 -32.44 6.24
N ILE A 439 -10.34 -32.14 7.29
CA ILE A 439 -10.87 -31.90 8.64
C ILE A 439 -11.42 -30.46 8.73
N PRO A 440 -12.74 -30.24 8.96
CA PRO A 440 -13.37 -28.91 8.84
C PRO A 440 -12.67 -27.79 9.62
N ASN A 441 -12.22 -28.07 10.84
CA ASN A 441 -11.54 -27.09 11.71
C ASN A 441 -10.10 -26.76 11.27
N LYS A 442 -9.50 -27.56 10.39
CA LYS A 442 -8.16 -27.35 9.81
C LYS A 442 -8.23 -26.85 8.36
N ILE A 443 -9.41 -26.85 7.73
CA ILE A 443 -9.60 -26.41 6.34
C ILE A 443 -9.46 -24.89 6.21
N GLY A 444 -8.47 -24.47 5.42
CA GLY A 444 -8.41 -23.11 4.90
C GLY A 444 -9.47 -22.90 3.81
N LYS A 445 -10.69 -22.50 4.18
CA LYS A 445 -11.82 -22.33 3.24
C LYS A 445 -11.51 -21.40 2.05
N MET A 446 -10.61 -20.42 2.20
CA MET A 446 -10.18 -19.52 1.12
C MET A 446 -9.09 -20.08 0.19
N LYS A 447 -8.40 -21.18 0.55
CA LYS A 447 -7.26 -21.70 -0.23
C LYS A 447 -7.73 -22.53 -1.42
N VAL A 448 -7.64 -21.96 -2.62
CA VAL A 448 -7.91 -22.64 -3.91
C VAL A 448 -7.14 -23.96 -4.00
N LYS A 449 -5.84 -23.93 -3.69
CA LYS A 449 -4.94 -25.10 -3.74
C LYS A 449 -5.50 -26.33 -3.00
N HIS A 450 -6.17 -26.15 -1.86
CA HIS A 450 -6.75 -27.29 -1.14
C HIS A 450 -8.01 -27.83 -1.84
N ALA A 451 -8.84 -26.96 -2.43
CA ALA A 451 -9.99 -27.39 -3.22
C ALA A 451 -9.56 -28.15 -4.49
N SER A 452 -8.58 -27.64 -5.23
CA SER A 452 -8.07 -28.32 -6.44
C SER A 452 -7.30 -29.61 -6.14
N GLN A 453 -6.68 -29.74 -4.96
CA GLN A 453 -6.04 -30.99 -4.55
C GLN A 453 -7.06 -32.05 -4.12
N VAL A 454 -8.20 -31.66 -3.51
CA VAL A 454 -9.33 -32.57 -3.21
C VAL A 454 -9.99 -33.06 -4.51
N PHE A 455 -10.32 -32.16 -5.43
CA PHE A 455 -10.91 -32.50 -6.73
C PHE A 455 -9.86 -32.93 -7.77
N SER A 456 -8.80 -33.64 -7.37
CA SER A 456 -7.77 -34.06 -8.32
C SER A 456 -8.01 -35.47 -8.83
N ALA A 457 -7.63 -35.73 -10.09
CA ALA A 457 -7.72 -37.06 -10.71
C ALA A 457 -7.04 -38.15 -9.86
N THR A 458 -5.95 -37.82 -9.15
CA THR A 458 -5.26 -38.75 -8.24
C THR A 458 -6.14 -39.16 -7.04
N VAL A 459 -6.90 -38.24 -6.45
CA VAL A 459 -7.86 -38.57 -5.37
C VAL A 459 -8.97 -39.45 -5.93
N ALA A 460 -9.54 -39.06 -7.08
CA ALA A 460 -10.60 -39.79 -7.76
C ALA A 460 -10.20 -41.24 -8.06
N SER A 461 -9.09 -41.47 -8.76
CA SER A 461 -8.65 -42.81 -9.15
C SER A 461 -8.32 -43.71 -7.96
N ASN A 462 -7.72 -43.18 -6.88
CA ASN A 462 -7.45 -43.97 -5.67
C ASN A 462 -8.76 -44.31 -4.92
N MET A 463 -9.72 -43.38 -4.86
CA MET A 463 -11.04 -43.64 -4.27
C MET A 463 -11.80 -44.73 -5.02
N GLY A 464 -11.84 -44.65 -6.35
CA GLY A 464 -12.45 -45.67 -7.20
C GLY A 464 -11.78 -47.05 -7.03
N TYR A 465 -10.44 -47.09 -7.09
CA TYR A 465 -9.67 -48.33 -6.92
C TYR A 465 -9.92 -49.02 -5.57
N LEU A 466 -9.93 -48.27 -4.46
CA LEU A 466 -10.20 -48.87 -3.14
C LEU A 466 -11.66 -49.35 -3.01
N ALA A 467 -12.61 -48.70 -3.68
CA ALA A 467 -13.99 -49.16 -3.76
C ALA A 467 -14.14 -50.42 -4.66
N ASP A 468 -13.38 -50.53 -5.74
CA ASP A 468 -13.27 -51.75 -6.55
C ASP A 468 -12.69 -52.94 -5.77
N LYS A 469 -11.75 -52.68 -4.87
CA LYS A 469 -11.16 -53.68 -3.98
C LYS A 469 -11.99 -53.97 -2.72
N GLY A 470 -13.15 -53.32 -2.54
CA GLY A 470 -14.00 -53.50 -1.37
C GLY A 470 -13.43 -52.97 -0.05
N ILE A 471 -12.36 -52.17 -0.11
CA ILE A 471 -11.77 -51.48 1.06
C ILE A 471 -12.60 -50.25 1.41
N LEU A 472 -13.11 -49.54 0.40
CA LEU A 472 -14.10 -48.47 0.57
C LEU A 472 -15.50 -48.95 0.14
N PRO A 473 -16.58 -48.36 0.69
CA PRO A 473 -17.95 -48.60 0.22
C PRO A 473 -18.11 -48.36 -1.29
N LYS A 474 -18.98 -49.11 -1.96
CA LYS A 474 -19.19 -49.01 -3.42
C LYS A 474 -19.69 -47.62 -3.84
N GLU A 475 -20.41 -46.94 -2.95
CA GLU A 475 -20.92 -45.57 -3.03
C GLU A 475 -19.79 -44.54 -3.16
N CYS A 476 -18.56 -44.86 -2.76
CA CYS A 476 -17.40 -44.00 -2.99
C CYS A 476 -17.09 -43.82 -4.49
N LYS A 477 -17.54 -44.74 -5.37
CA LYS A 477 -17.40 -44.59 -6.83
C LYS A 477 -18.14 -43.37 -7.37
N ASP A 478 -19.35 -43.10 -6.89
CA ASP A 478 -20.12 -41.91 -7.28
C ASP A 478 -19.38 -40.62 -6.93
N THR A 479 -18.64 -40.63 -5.81
CA THR A 479 -17.78 -39.49 -5.44
C THR A 479 -16.52 -39.45 -6.30
N ALA A 480 -15.84 -40.57 -6.53
CA ALA A 480 -14.69 -40.64 -7.44
C ALA A 480 -15.02 -40.08 -8.83
N ASP A 481 -16.18 -40.44 -9.38
CA ASP A 481 -16.72 -39.96 -10.63
C ASP A 481 -16.91 -38.43 -10.64
N LEU A 482 -17.53 -37.87 -9.58
CA LEU A 482 -17.63 -36.42 -9.43
C LEU A 482 -16.24 -35.74 -9.36
N LEU A 483 -15.31 -36.28 -8.57
CA LEU A 483 -13.97 -35.70 -8.42
C LEU A 483 -13.23 -35.68 -9.77
N MET A 484 -13.34 -36.74 -10.57
CA MET A 484 -12.77 -36.83 -11.91
C MET A 484 -13.45 -35.87 -12.91
N PHE A 485 -14.78 -35.72 -12.82
CA PHE A 485 -15.53 -34.75 -13.61
C PHE A 485 -15.07 -33.31 -13.32
N ILE A 486 -14.94 -32.95 -12.05
CA ILE A 486 -14.52 -31.60 -11.63
C ILE A 486 -13.04 -31.33 -11.96
N ASP A 487 -12.14 -32.34 -11.87
CA ASP A 487 -10.74 -32.23 -12.32
C ASP A 487 -10.67 -31.83 -13.81
N LYS A 488 -11.39 -32.56 -14.68
CA LYS A 488 -11.45 -32.29 -16.12
C LYS A 488 -12.07 -30.91 -16.42
N LEU A 489 -13.18 -30.58 -15.77
CA LEU A 489 -13.86 -29.29 -15.92
C LEU A 489 -12.92 -28.13 -15.55
N PHE A 490 -12.25 -28.21 -14.40
CA PHE A 490 -11.35 -27.15 -13.94
C PHE A 490 -10.09 -27.02 -14.79
N ASP A 491 -9.48 -28.14 -15.19
CA ASP A 491 -8.35 -28.14 -16.13
C ASP A 491 -8.72 -27.40 -17.43
N SER A 492 -9.91 -27.71 -17.99
CA SER A 492 -10.41 -27.15 -19.27
C SER A 492 -10.51 -25.64 -19.31
N VAL A 493 -10.50 -24.95 -18.16
CA VAL A 493 -10.57 -23.48 -18.04
C VAL A 493 -9.35 -22.86 -17.35
N ASN A 494 -8.35 -23.67 -16.97
CA ASN A 494 -7.16 -23.21 -16.23
C ASN A 494 -5.83 -23.65 -16.89
N GLY A 495 -5.88 -24.07 -18.16
CA GLY A 495 -4.71 -24.41 -18.98
C GLY A 495 -3.70 -23.26 -19.14
N SER A 496 -2.41 -23.58 -19.10
CA SER A 496 -1.29 -22.63 -19.08
C SER A 496 -0.12 -23.08 -19.95
N TYR A 497 0.59 -22.13 -20.55
CA TYR A 497 1.78 -22.34 -21.39
C TYR A 497 2.90 -23.13 -20.67
N THR A 498 2.98 -23.02 -19.34
CA THR A 498 4.03 -23.63 -18.50
C THR A 498 3.74 -25.07 -18.06
N ASN A 499 2.55 -25.61 -18.34
CA ASN A 499 2.19 -26.96 -17.91
C ASN A 499 2.94 -28.01 -18.74
N LYS A 500 3.91 -28.70 -18.12
CA LYS A 500 4.73 -29.74 -18.79
C LYS A 500 3.93 -31.00 -19.20
N ASN A 501 2.74 -31.20 -18.63
CA ASN A 501 1.93 -32.43 -18.80
C ASN A 501 0.86 -32.34 -19.90
N ARG A 502 0.96 -31.41 -20.87
CA ARG A 502 -0.05 -31.22 -21.94
C ARG A 502 -0.42 -32.51 -22.69
N PHE A 503 0.54 -33.42 -22.89
CA PHE A 503 0.30 -34.71 -23.55
C PHE A 503 -0.56 -35.68 -22.72
N ALA A 504 -0.51 -35.61 -21.39
CA ALA A 504 -1.29 -36.47 -20.49
C ALA A 504 -2.65 -35.86 -20.10
N LYS A 505 -2.79 -34.53 -20.21
CA LYS A 505 -4.00 -33.77 -19.90
C LYS A 505 -4.27 -32.74 -21.03
N PRO A 506 -4.95 -33.13 -22.12
CA PRO A 506 -5.15 -32.25 -23.29
C PRO A 506 -5.97 -31.00 -22.97
N LEU A 507 -6.87 -31.08 -21.97
CA LEU A 507 -7.66 -29.94 -21.47
C LEU A 507 -6.82 -28.86 -20.75
N LEU A 508 -5.52 -29.11 -20.48
CA LEU A 508 -4.59 -28.07 -20.01
C LEU A 508 -3.88 -27.32 -21.16
N GLY A 509 -4.21 -27.64 -22.42
CA GLY A 509 -3.73 -26.95 -23.62
C GLY A 509 -4.47 -25.63 -23.88
N PRO A 510 -4.16 -24.95 -25.00
CA PRO A 510 -4.97 -23.83 -25.47
C PRO A 510 -6.26 -24.36 -26.10
N VAL A 511 -7.33 -23.56 -26.03
CA VAL A 511 -8.56 -23.83 -26.75
C VAL A 511 -8.39 -23.41 -28.20
N THR A 512 -8.70 -24.32 -29.12
CA THR A 512 -8.78 -24.08 -30.56
C THR A 512 -10.09 -24.66 -31.12
N PRO A 513 -10.55 -24.24 -32.33
CA PRO A 513 -11.80 -24.72 -32.92
C PRO A 513 -11.93 -26.25 -33.06
N LYS A 514 -10.80 -26.98 -33.11
CA LYS A 514 -10.76 -28.45 -33.18
C LYS A 514 -10.38 -29.14 -31.85
N SER A 515 -10.24 -28.37 -30.77
CA SER A 515 -9.81 -28.91 -29.48
C SER A 515 -10.95 -29.63 -28.74
N CYS A 516 -10.61 -30.62 -27.91
CA CYS A 516 -11.59 -31.43 -27.18
C CYS A 516 -12.42 -30.63 -26.15
N HIS A 517 -12.01 -29.41 -25.80
CA HIS A 517 -12.71 -28.52 -24.87
C HIS A 517 -14.20 -28.35 -25.21
N HIS A 518 -14.55 -28.13 -26.48
CA HIS A 518 -15.95 -27.92 -26.90
C HIS A 518 -16.86 -29.12 -26.60
N ASN A 519 -16.37 -30.34 -26.85
CA ASN A 519 -17.11 -31.56 -26.52
C ASN A 519 -17.24 -31.73 -25.00
N SER A 520 -16.13 -31.58 -24.27
CA SER A 520 -16.12 -31.66 -22.80
C SER A 520 -17.01 -30.61 -22.13
N TRP A 521 -17.14 -29.40 -22.68
CA TRP A 521 -18.07 -28.39 -22.16
C TRP A 521 -19.52 -28.71 -22.47
N ASN A 522 -19.83 -29.25 -23.65
CA ASN A 522 -21.19 -29.70 -23.97
C ASN A 522 -21.65 -30.83 -23.06
N GLU A 523 -20.76 -31.77 -22.73
CA GLU A 523 -21.00 -32.80 -21.70
C GLU A 523 -21.12 -32.18 -20.30
N ALA A 524 -20.18 -31.31 -19.91
CA ALA A 524 -20.19 -30.68 -18.60
C ALA A 524 -21.44 -29.82 -18.36
N LYS A 525 -21.92 -29.07 -19.35
CA LYS A 525 -23.17 -28.30 -19.26
C LYS A 525 -24.38 -29.21 -19.00
N LYS A 526 -24.42 -30.43 -19.56
CA LYS A 526 -25.48 -31.41 -19.27
C LYS A 526 -25.42 -31.89 -17.81
N VAL A 527 -24.26 -32.37 -17.36
CA VAL A 527 -24.07 -32.87 -15.99
C VAL A 527 -24.29 -31.76 -14.95
N LEU A 528 -23.78 -30.54 -15.18
CA LEU A 528 -23.99 -29.40 -14.30
C LEU A 528 -25.48 -29.05 -14.17
N LYS A 529 -26.27 -29.13 -15.24
CA LYS A 529 -27.72 -28.83 -15.21
C LYS A 529 -28.54 -29.86 -14.41
N THR A 530 -28.01 -31.06 -14.12
CA THR A 530 -28.65 -32.05 -13.23
C THR A 530 -28.18 -31.98 -11.77
N MET A 531 -27.18 -31.15 -11.45
CA MET A 531 -26.63 -31.04 -10.10
C MET A 531 -27.56 -30.34 -9.11
N SER A 532 -27.84 -30.98 -7.96
CA SER A 532 -28.53 -30.37 -6.83
C SER A 532 -27.90 -30.79 -5.49
N PHE A 533 -27.74 -29.82 -4.58
CA PHE A 533 -27.24 -30.11 -3.24
C PHE A 533 -28.38 -30.50 -2.30
N VAL A 534 -28.17 -31.56 -1.52
CA VAL A 534 -29.15 -32.12 -0.58
C VAL A 534 -28.66 -31.86 0.84
N HIS A 535 -29.50 -31.20 1.64
CA HIS A 535 -29.24 -30.99 3.08
C HIS A 535 -29.43 -32.29 3.86
N ALA A 536 -28.89 -32.35 5.09
CA ALA A 536 -29.16 -33.46 6.01
C ALA A 536 -30.67 -33.65 6.31
N SER A 537 -31.47 -32.60 6.16
CA SER A 537 -32.94 -32.62 6.24
C SER A 537 -33.66 -33.09 4.97
N GLY A 538 -32.93 -33.60 3.96
CA GLY A 538 -33.49 -34.05 2.68
C GLY A 538 -33.88 -32.94 1.69
N LYS A 539 -33.91 -31.67 2.13
CA LYS A 539 -34.22 -30.54 1.25
C LYS A 539 -33.19 -30.39 0.13
N LYS A 540 -33.66 -30.31 -1.13
CA LYS A 540 -32.82 -30.00 -2.30
C LYS A 540 -32.64 -28.49 -2.49
N GLU A 541 -31.47 -28.07 -2.93
CA GLU A 541 -31.09 -26.69 -3.20
C GLU A 541 -30.18 -26.61 -4.45
N ILE A 542 -30.56 -25.78 -5.42
CA ILE A 542 -29.69 -25.41 -6.54
C ILE A 542 -28.87 -24.20 -6.13
N VAL A 543 -27.57 -24.38 -5.92
CA VAL A 543 -26.68 -23.32 -5.45
C VAL A 543 -26.19 -22.45 -6.61
N PRO A 544 -25.97 -21.12 -6.41
CA PRO A 544 -25.54 -20.22 -7.49
C PRO A 544 -24.28 -20.66 -8.23
N THR A 545 -23.37 -21.37 -7.55
CA THR A 545 -22.11 -21.86 -8.13
C THR A 545 -22.32 -22.76 -9.36
N ILE A 546 -23.37 -23.58 -9.38
CA ILE A 546 -23.65 -24.49 -10.51
C ILE A 546 -24.12 -23.70 -11.73
N ASN A 547 -25.08 -22.79 -11.55
CA ASN A 547 -25.56 -21.92 -12.62
C ASN A 547 -24.44 -21.01 -13.15
N ASN A 548 -23.58 -20.50 -12.27
CA ASN A 548 -22.45 -19.67 -12.65
C ASN A 548 -21.36 -20.44 -13.42
N TRP A 549 -21.18 -21.75 -13.19
CA TRP A 549 -20.33 -22.60 -14.03
C TRP A 549 -20.88 -22.69 -15.45
N VAL A 550 -22.17 -23.02 -15.60
CA VAL A 550 -22.85 -23.08 -16.91
C VAL A 550 -22.74 -21.76 -17.64
N TRP A 551 -23.08 -20.65 -16.98
CA TRP A 551 -22.97 -19.28 -17.50
C TRP A 551 -21.54 -18.97 -17.99
N THR A 552 -20.52 -19.37 -17.23
CA THR A 552 -19.12 -19.11 -17.59
C THR A 552 -18.69 -19.94 -18.80
N LEU A 553 -19.11 -21.20 -18.92
CA LEU A 553 -18.83 -22.03 -20.11
C LEU A 553 -19.51 -21.46 -21.36
N GLU A 554 -20.81 -21.14 -21.27
CA GLU A 554 -21.57 -20.57 -22.37
C GLU A 554 -21.02 -19.18 -22.78
N GLY A 555 -20.61 -18.35 -21.81
CA GLY A 555 -19.93 -17.08 -22.06
C GLY A 555 -18.55 -17.25 -22.73
N ILE A 556 -17.74 -18.24 -22.33
CA ILE A 556 -16.46 -18.55 -22.99
C ILE A 556 -16.70 -18.95 -24.45
N GLU A 557 -17.73 -19.76 -24.75
CA GLU A 557 -18.08 -20.13 -26.13
C GLU A 557 -18.50 -18.92 -26.97
N VAL A 558 -19.29 -17.99 -26.42
CA VAL A 558 -19.65 -16.72 -27.09
C VAL A 558 -18.41 -15.86 -27.35
N MET A 559 -17.54 -15.70 -26.34
CA MET A 559 -16.31 -14.93 -26.46
C MET A 559 -15.36 -15.51 -27.52
N LEU A 560 -15.19 -16.84 -27.56
CA LEU A 560 -14.33 -17.52 -28.53
C LEU A 560 -14.85 -17.35 -29.97
N LYS A 561 -16.16 -17.52 -30.20
CA LYS A 561 -16.76 -17.27 -31.53
C LYS A 561 -16.48 -15.85 -32.02
N LYS A 562 -16.68 -14.85 -31.14
CA LYS A 562 -16.40 -13.44 -31.43
C LYS A 562 -14.92 -13.19 -31.75
N ILE A 563 -14.00 -13.79 -30.98
CA ILE A 563 -12.55 -13.66 -31.19
C ILE A 563 -12.13 -14.25 -32.53
N ASP A 564 -12.69 -15.39 -32.92
CA ASP A 564 -12.42 -16.04 -34.19
C ASP A 564 -12.96 -15.19 -35.35
N SER A 565 -14.23 -14.77 -35.31
CA SER A 565 -14.88 -14.04 -36.40
C SER A 565 -14.38 -12.60 -36.60
N GLU A 566 -14.08 -11.86 -35.53
CA GLU A 566 -13.66 -10.45 -35.62
C GLU A 566 -12.12 -10.26 -35.71
N PHE A 567 -11.32 -11.24 -35.28
CA PHE A 567 -9.86 -11.08 -35.15
C PHE A 567 -9.03 -12.22 -35.75
N ASN A 568 -9.66 -13.29 -36.25
CA ASN A 568 -8.99 -14.48 -36.81
C ASN A 568 -7.96 -15.08 -35.84
N ILE A 569 -8.36 -15.26 -34.57
CA ILE A 569 -7.54 -15.84 -33.51
C ILE A 569 -8.12 -17.17 -33.08
N THR A 570 -7.45 -18.24 -33.51
CA THR A 570 -7.87 -19.63 -33.34
C THR A 570 -7.28 -20.34 -32.12
N SER A 571 -6.57 -19.62 -31.23
CA SER A 571 -5.91 -20.22 -30.06
C SER A 571 -5.90 -19.29 -28.84
N VAL A 572 -6.56 -19.69 -27.76
CA VAL A 572 -6.71 -18.90 -26.52
C VAL A 572 -6.37 -19.72 -25.28
N TRP A 573 -5.68 -19.10 -24.31
CA TRP A 573 -5.34 -19.71 -23.02
C TRP A 573 -6.32 -19.26 -21.93
N LEU A 574 -7.19 -20.18 -21.48
CA LEU A 574 -8.28 -19.80 -20.58
C LEU A 574 -7.86 -19.45 -19.15
N ARG A 575 -6.63 -19.80 -18.72
CA ARG A 575 -6.05 -19.25 -17.49
C ARG A 575 -5.95 -17.71 -17.52
N HIS A 576 -6.00 -17.07 -18.68
CA HIS A 576 -6.09 -15.62 -18.75
C HIS A 576 -7.45 -15.09 -18.25
N LEU A 577 -8.52 -15.89 -18.26
CA LEU A 577 -9.88 -15.54 -17.83
C LEU A 577 -10.12 -15.78 -16.32
N ASN A 578 -9.07 -15.71 -15.49
CA ASN A 578 -9.16 -15.90 -14.04
C ASN A 578 -8.66 -14.67 -13.25
N GLN A 579 -8.99 -14.64 -11.96
CA GLN A 579 -8.69 -13.56 -11.02
C GLN A 579 -7.37 -13.75 -10.23
N ASP A 580 -6.57 -14.79 -10.53
CA ASP A 580 -5.22 -14.96 -9.94
C ASP A 580 -4.38 -13.66 -9.97
N PRO A 581 -4.39 -12.81 -11.03
CA PRO A 581 -3.61 -11.57 -11.05
C PRO A 581 -4.04 -10.54 -9.99
N ILE A 582 -5.34 -10.41 -9.74
CA ILE A 582 -5.88 -9.43 -8.78
C ILE A 582 -5.81 -9.96 -7.33
N GLU A 583 -6.02 -11.27 -7.10
CA GLU A 583 -5.72 -11.92 -5.82
C GLU A 583 -4.22 -11.77 -5.47
N ASN A 584 -3.32 -11.97 -6.45
CA ASN A 584 -1.88 -11.77 -6.29
C ASN A 584 -1.51 -10.30 -6.00
N PHE A 585 -2.19 -9.34 -6.64
CA PHE A 585 -2.04 -7.92 -6.34
C PHE A 585 -2.45 -7.59 -4.89
N PHE A 586 -3.55 -8.15 -4.38
CA PHE A 586 -3.91 -8.03 -2.96
C PHE A 586 -2.87 -8.67 -2.03
N GLY A 587 -2.29 -9.81 -2.43
CA GLY A 587 -1.13 -10.40 -1.76
C GLY A 587 0.07 -9.45 -1.70
N ALA A 588 0.37 -8.76 -2.81
CA ALA A 588 1.43 -7.76 -2.90
C ALA A 588 1.16 -6.53 -2.03
N VAL A 589 -0.08 -6.02 -2.01
CA VAL A 589 -0.50 -4.91 -1.14
C VAL A 589 -0.35 -5.31 0.34
N ARG A 590 -0.81 -6.50 0.74
CA ARG A 590 -0.68 -7.01 2.11
C ARG A 590 0.76 -7.34 2.51
N SER A 591 1.68 -7.57 1.56
CA SER A 591 3.10 -7.81 1.89
C SER A 591 3.85 -6.53 2.29
N HIS A 592 3.38 -5.37 1.82
CA HIS A 592 4.00 -4.07 2.10
C HIS A 592 3.96 -3.71 3.59
N GLY A 593 5.08 -3.19 4.11
CA GLY A 593 5.13 -2.55 5.42
C GLY A 593 5.02 -3.48 6.63
N TRP A 594 5.66 -4.66 6.59
CA TRP A 594 5.59 -5.75 7.59
C TRP A 594 4.27 -6.54 7.50
N ARG A 595 4.09 -7.32 6.42
CA ARG A 595 2.98 -8.30 6.25
C ARG A 595 1.65 -7.80 6.83
N ASN A 596 1.26 -6.59 6.43
CA ASN A 596 0.07 -5.94 6.93
C ASN A 596 -1.17 -6.60 6.31
N THR A 597 -1.70 -7.61 7.01
CA THR A 597 -2.82 -8.44 6.53
C THR A 597 -4.13 -7.65 6.37
N ASN A 598 -4.24 -6.48 6.99
CA ASN A 598 -5.43 -5.62 6.92
C ASN A 598 -5.03 -4.13 6.89
N PRO A 599 -4.59 -3.60 5.73
CA PRO A 599 -4.10 -2.22 5.62
C PRO A 599 -5.22 -1.19 5.76
N THR A 600 -4.86 0.02 6.19
CA THR A 600 -5.78 1.18 6.19
C THR A 600 -5.96 1.75 4.77
N PRO A 601 -6.99 2.56 4.49
CA PRO A 601 -7.17 3.22 3.18
C PRO A 601 -5.92 4.02 2.72
N GLU A 602 -5.28 4.78 3.61
CA GLU A 602 -4.03 5.50 3.29
C GLU A 602 -2.86 4.54 2.98
N GLN A 603 -2.75 3.44 3.73
CA GLN A 603 -1.72 2.41 3.47
C GLN A 603 -1.98 1.69 2.15
N PHE A 604 -3.24 1.45 1.81
CA PHE A 604 -3.67 0.88 0.53
C PHE A 604 -3.31 1.81 -0.63
N GLU A 605 -3.73 3.09 -0.60
CA GLU A 605 -3.38 4.12 -1.60
C GLU A 605 -1.85 4.21 -1.80
N SER A 606 -1.09 4.18 -0.69
CA SER A 606 0.37 4.21 -0.72
C SER A 606 1.02 2.91 -1.22
N ALA A 607 0.37 1.75 -1.08
CA ALA A 607 0.85 0.46 -1.60
C ALA A 607 0.52 0.31 -3.08
N TYR A 608 -0.72 0.63 -3.49
CA TYR A 608 -1.19 0.69 -4.87
C TYR A 608 -0.27 1.58 -5.73
N THR A 609 -0.03 2.82 -5.28
CA THR A 609 0.89 3.75 -5.95
C THR A 609 2.31 3.19 -6.05
N ALA A 610 2.80 2.51 -5.00
CA ALA A 610 4.15 1.96 -5.00
C ALA A 610 4.29 0.76 -5.93
N LEU A 611 3.26 -0.08 -6.04
CA LEU A 611 3.22 -1.21 -6.96
C LEU A 611 3.22 -0.74 -8.42
N LEU A 612 2.43 0.29 -8.77
CA LEU A 612 2.48 0.93 -10.10
C LEU A 612 3.86 1.52 -10.44
N VAL A 613 4.48 2.23 -9.49
CA VAL A 613 5.82 2.82 -9.66
C VAL A 613 6.94 1.76 -9.68
N ASN A 614 6.67 0.55 -9.17
CA ASN A 614 7.62 -0.56 -9.13
C ASN A 614 7.26 -1.71 -10.08
N SER A 615 6.42 -1.50 -11.11
CA SER A 615 6.06 -2.55 -12.10
C SER A 615 5.52 -3.84 -11.45
N LEU A 616 4.70 -3.68 -10.41
CA LEU A 616 4.14 -4.73 -9.55
C LEU A 616 5.17 -5.66 -8.85
N THR A 617 6.47 -5.35 -8.87
CA THR A 617 7.47 -6.22 -8.20
C THR A 617 7.23 -6.29 -6.70
N SER A 618 6.93 -7.47 -6.18
CA SER A 618 6.83 -7.76 -4.75
C SER A 618 7.27 -9.19 -4.47
N ILE A 619 7.71 -9.47 -3.24
CA ILE A 619 8.06 -10.83 -2.82
C ILE A 619 6.78 -11.51 -2.33
N HIS A 620 6.27 -12.47 -3.10
CA HIS A 620 5.14 -13.32 -2.70
C HIS A 620 5.46 -14.06 -1.39
N ALA A 621 4.45 -14.22 -0.52
CA ALA A 621 4.62 -14.97 0.71
C ALA A 621 4.78 -16.47 0.43
N PRO A 622 5.68 -17.20 1.14
CA PRO A 622 5.73 -18.64 1.06
C PRO A 622 4.36 -19.25 1.40
N GLY A 623 3.75 -19.96 0.44
CA GLY A 623 2.42 -20.56 0.60
C GLY A 623 1.23 -19.61 0.41
N GLY A 624 1.32 -18.66 -0.54
CA GLY A 624 0.19 -17.84 -0.99
C GLY A 624 -1.03 -18.65 -1.49
N ASN A 625 -2.19 -17.99 -1.60
CA ASN A 625 -3.46 -18.63 -2.00
C ASN A 625 -3.50 -19.00 -3.48
N CYS A 626 -2.98 -18.12 -4.34
CA CYS A 626 -2.83 -18.29 -5.78
C CYS A 626 -1.40 -18.69 -6.15
N GLU A 627 -1.23 -19.18 -7.37
CA GLU A 627 0.09 -19.44 -7.95
C GLU A 627 0.73 -18.14 -8.46
N ASN A 628 2.04 -18.16 -8.70
CA ASN A 628 2.75 -17.00 -9.27
C ASN A 628 2.24 -16.72 -10.69
N ASP A 629 1.72 -15.51 -10.92
CA ASP A 629 1.26 -15.07 -12.22
C ASP A 629 2.40 -14.45 -13.06
N LEU A 630 2.54 -14.93 -14.29
CA LEU A 630 3.60 -14.59 -15.25
C LEU A 630 3.34 -13.30 -16.03
N GLY A 631 2.19 -12.64 -15.85
CA GLY A 631 1.87 -11.41 -16.60
C GLY A 631 2.80 -10.23 -16.25
N GLU A 632 3.25 -9.51 -17.27
CA GLU A 632 4.09 -8.30 -17.13
C GLU A 632 3.23 -7.02 -17.03
N THR A 633 3.76 -5.93 -16.48
CA THR A 633 3.11 -4.60 -16.55
C THR A 633 3.29 -3.96 -17.91
N LEU A 634 2.31 -3.20 -18.40
CA LEU A 634 2.44 -2.47 -19.67
C LEU A 634 3.44 -1.32 -19.58
N PHE A 635 3.55 -0.72 -18.38
CA PHE A 635 4.51 0.34 -18.09
C PHE A 635 4.81 0.40 -16.59
N THR A 636 5.99 0.91 -16.26
CA THR A 636 6.20 1.52 -14.94
C THR A 636 5.56 2.90 -14.95
N LEU A 637 4.87 3.32 -13.88
CA LEU A 637 4.35 4.69 -13.78
C LEU A 637 5.51 5.70 -13.66
N VAL A 638 6.01 6.17 -14.82
CA VAL A 638 7.13 7.11 -14.90
C VAL A 638 6.63 8.52 -14.60
N ASN A 639 7.10 9.07 -13.49
CA ASN A 639 7.11 10.52 -13.29
C ASN A 639 8.36 11.06 -13.98
N ASP A 640 8.19 11.68 -15.14
CA ASP A 640 9.31 12.38 -15.75
C ASP A 640 9.72 13.58 -14.86
N ASP A 641 11.02 13.84 -14.76
CA ASP A 641 11.54 15.00 -14.01
C ASP A 641 11.63 16.24 -14.95
N GLY A 642 11.19 16.12 -16.21
CA GLY A 642 11.21 17.16 -17.26
C GLY A 642 9.90 17.93 -17.49
N CYS A 643 8.74 17.39 -17.09
CA CYS A 643 7.61 18.26 -16.80
C CYS A 643 7.85 18.90 -15.43
N GLU A 644 7.87 20.23 -15.38
CA GLU A 644 7.38 20.87 -14.17
C GLU A 644 5.98 20.30 -13.95
N ALA A 645 5.71 19.82 -12.73
CA ALA A 645 4.36 19.43 -12.43
C ALA A 645 3.58 20.74 -12.42
N ASP A 646 2.83 20.97 -13.51
CA ASP A 646 1.60 21.73 -13.47
C ASP A 646 0.86 21.17 -12.24
N ASN A 647 0.86 21.96 -11.17
CA ASN A 647 0.04 21.65 -10.01
C ASN A 647 -1.45 21.86 -10.35
N ASP A 648 -1.69 22.43 -11.54
CA ASP A 648 -2.91 22.49 -12.35
C ASP A 648 -3.27 21.13 -12.98
N ALA A 649 -2.92 20.02 -12.31
CA ALA A 649 -3.89 18.96 -12.25
C ALA A 649 -5.13 19.58 -11.59
N GLU A 650 -6.18 19.81 -12.37
CA GLU A 650 -7.50 20.21 -11.90
C GLU A 650 -8.02 19.18 -10.88
N ASP A 651 -7.56 19.27 -9.63
CA ASP A 651 -8.46 19.20 -8.48
C ASP A 651 -9.48 20.31 -8.78
N THR A 652 -10.55 19.94 -9.49
CA THR A 652 -11.70 20.82 -9.76
C THR A 652 -12.03 21.43 -8.42
N VAL A 653 -11.92 22.76 -8.31
CA VAL A 653 -12.10 23.46 -7.04
C VAL A 653 -13.54 23.25 -6.67
N ARG A 654 -13.80 22.22 -5.87
CA ARG A 654 -15.11 21.97 -5.30
C ARG A 654 -15.33 23.10 -4.34
N GLU A 655 -16.17 24.03 -4.75
CA GLU A 655 -16.68 25.09 -3.90
C GLU A 655 -17.22 24.41 -2.65
N THR A 656 -16.50 24.61 -1.56
CA THR A 656 -16.93 24.09 -0.26
C THR A 656 -18.00 25.06 0.20
N GLU A 657 -19.26 24.68 0.06
CA GLU A 657 -20.39 25.50 0.50
C GLU A 657 -20.18 25.92 1.96
N VAL A 658 -19.92 27.22 2.14
CA VAL A 658 -19.72 27.84 3.45
C VAL A 658 -21.11 28.19 3.99
N ASP A 659 -21.68 27.28 4.76
CA ASP A 659 -22.89 27.56 5.53
C ASP A 659 -22.57 28.56 6.64
N ILE A 660 -22.83 29.84 6.35
CA ILE A 660 -22.58 30.98 7.26
C ILE A 660 -23.40 30.84 8.54
N ASN A 661 -24.64 30.35 8.45
CA ASN A 661 -25.52 30.21 9.62
C ASN A 661 -24.97 29.14 10.59
N ALA A 662 -24.49 28.01 10.08
CA ALA A 662 -23.83 27.00 10.90
C ALA A 662 -22.50 27.47 11.51
N ILE A 663 -21.84 28.50 10.95
CA ILE A 663 -20.62 29.10 11.52
C ILE A 663 -20.97 30.08 12.64
N LEU A 664 -21.99 30.91 12.45
CA LEU A 664 -22.45 31.87 13.46
C LEU A 664 -23.04 31.19 14.71
N ASN A 665 -23.60 29.99 14.55
CA ASN A 665 -24.16 29.19 15.65
C ASN A 665 -23.10 28.38 16.45
N ILE A 666 -21.80 28.62 16.26
CA ILE A 666 -20.75 27.95 17.04
C ILE A 666 -20.65 28.60 18.41
N GLU A 667 -21.17 27.90 19.42
CA GLU A 667 -21.02 28.30 20.82
C GLU A 667 -19.57 28.12 21.31
N LEU A 668 -19.04 29.16 21.95
CA LEU A 668 -17.74 29.10 22.64
C LEU A 668 -17.97 29.08 24.15
N GLU A 669 -17.41 28.07 24.84
CA GLU A 669 -17.51 28.00 26.30
C GLU A 669 -16.57 29.01 26.96
N THR A 670 -17.10 29.80 27.90
CA THR A 670 -16.31 30.80 28.64
C THR A 670 -15.22 30.14 29.51
N ILE A 671 -14.09 30.83 29.69
CA ILE A 671 -12.98 30.29 30.49
C ILE A 671 -13.39 30.09 31.96
N GLU A 672 -14.36 30.87 32.46
CA GLU A 672 -14.97 30.76 33.79
C GLU A 672 -15.85 29.50 33.95
N SER A 673 -16.45 28.97 32.87
CA SER A 673 -17.12 27.66 32.94
C SER A 673 -16.07 26.55 33.06
N LYS A 674 -15.02 26.58 32.24
CA LYS A 674 -13.97 25.57 32.23
C LYS A 674 -13.15 25.55 33.52
N LYS A 675 -12.85 26.72 34.10
CA LYS A 675 -12.16 26.86 35.39
C LYS A 675 -12.87 26.11 36.53
N ARG A 676 -14.20 25.97 36.49
CA ARG A 676 -14.98 25.22 37.50
C ARG A 676 -14.74 23.70 37.43
N ASN A 677 -14.22 23.17 36.33
CA ASN A 677 -13.90 21.74 36.20
C ASN A 677 -12.38 21.53 36.00
N PRO A 678 -11.63 21.13 37.05
CA PRO A 678 -10.19 20.95 36.94
C PRO A 678 -9.80 19.88 35.91
N LYS A 679 -10.67 18.90 35.62
CA LYS A 679 -10.39 17.88 34.58
C LYS A 679 -10.34 18.47 33.16
N ILE A 680 -11.00 19.61 32.92
CA ILE A 680 -11.00 20.33 31.64
C ILE A 680 -9.89 21.39 31.63
N PHE A 681 -9.79 22.20 32.70
CA PHE A 681 -8.88 23.33 32.74
C PHE A 681 -7.40 22.93 32.82
N ALA A 682 -7.04 21.90 33.59
CA ALA A 682 -5.65 21.46 33.74
C ALA A 682 -4.99 20.99 32.42
N PRO A 683 -5.61 20.12 31.60
CA PRO A 683 -5.09 19.80 30.26
C PRO A 683 -4.92 21.02 29.36
N LEU A 684 -5.88 21.97 29.41
CA LEU A 684 -5.85 23.20 28.62
C LEU A 684 -4.68 24.11 29.02
N GLN A 685 -4.40 24.28 30.31
CA GLN A 685 -3.20 25.00 30.81
C GLN A 685 -1.91 24.36 30.27
N TYR A 686 -1.78 23.03 30.35
CA TYR A 686 -0.59 22.31 29.88
C TYR A 686 -0.38 22.42 28.36
N ILE A 687 -1.45 22.26 27.58
CA ILE A 687 -1.42 22.40 26.12
C ILE A 687 -1.09 23.85 25.71
N SER A 688 -1.65 24.83 26.41
CA SER A 688 -1.35 26.26 26.20
C SER A 688 0.12 26.58 26.46
N GLY A 689 0.67 26.09 27.58
CA GLY A 689 2.10 26.18 27.89
C GLY A 689 3.01 25.55 26.83
N TYR A 690 2.60 24.41 26.26
CA TYR A 690 3.31 23.78 25.14
C TYR A 690 3.33 24.68 23.88
N PHE A 691 2.21 25.29 23.50
CA PHE A 691 2.15 26.19 22.35
C PHE A 691 2.98 27.46 22.56
N VAL A 692 2.88 28.10 23.73
CA VAL A 692 3.71 29.27 24.09
C VAL A 692 5.20 28.90 24.03
N HIS A 693 5.61 27.76 24.59
CA HIS A 693 6.98 27.27 24.51
C HIS A 693 7.46 27.12 23.06
N LYS A 694 6.64 26.60 22.14
CA LYS A 694 6.99 26.50 20.71
C LYS A 694 7.05 27.88 20.04
N ALA A 695 6.20 28.82 20.45
CA ALA A 695 6.16 30.18 19.94
C ALA A 695 7.36 31.05 20.39
N LYS A 696 8.07 30.72 21.48
CA LYS A 696 9.25 31.47 21.99
C LYS A 696 10.33 31.76 20.93
N LYS A 697 10.40 30.97 19.85
CA LYS A 697 11.31 31.22 18.70
C LYS A 697 10.97 32.47 17.89
N ILE A 698 9.73 32.94 17.95
CA ILE A 698 9.21 34.12 17.21
C ILE A 698 9.53 35.40 17.98
N PHE A 699 9.44 35.37 19.31
CA PHE A 699 9.47 36.56 20.18
C PHE A 699 10.62 36.58 21.20
N LYS A 700 11.70 35.82 20.97
CA LYS A 700 12.77 35.51 21.94
C LYS A 700 13.28 36.72 22.75
N ASN A 701 13.36 37.90 22.13
CA ASN A 701 13.88 39.13 22.73
C ASN A 701 12.81 40.24 22.83
N CYS A 702 11.53 39.89 23.01
CA CYS A 702 10.42 40.84 23.00
C CYS A 702 9.63 40.79 24.32
N GLU A 703 9.81 41.80 25.17
CA GLU A 703 9.23 41.83 26.53
C GLU A 703 7.71 41.90 26.52
N THR A 704 7.12 42.71 25.63
CA THR A 704 5.65 42.76 25.45
C THR A 704 5.07 41.37 25.16
N CYS A 705 5.71 40.57 24.30
CA CYS A 705 5.26 39.21 24.03
C CYS A 705 5.51 38.22 25.16
N LYS A 706 6.46 38.47 26.08
CA LYS A 706 6.59 37.66 27.28
C LYS A 706 5.43 37.97 28.23
N ASN A 707 5.19 39.24 28.50
CA ASN A 707 4.13 39.69 29.41
C ASN A 707 2.73 39.29 28.88
N ASP A 708 2.49 39.43 27.56
CA ASP A 708 1.22 39.02 26.93
C ASP A 708 0.95 37.50 27.04
N LEU A 709 1.99 36.64 27.00
CA LEU A 709 1.85 35.19 26.74
C LEU A 709 2.31 34.27 27.88
N ILE A 710 3.08 34.77 28.85
CA ILE A 710 3.71 33.98 29.92
C ILE A 710 3.27 34.57 31.26
N SER A 711 2.69 33.73 32.12
CA SER A 711 2.38 34.15 33.49
C SER A 711 3.67 34.31 34.31
N VAL A 712 3.71 35.33 35.16
CA VAL A 712 4.77 35.54 36.16
C VAL A 712 4.71 34.43 37.22
N GLU A 713 3.50 33.98 37.55
CA GLU A 713 3.26 32.93 38.53
C GLU A 713 3.22 31.54 37.89
N GLN A 714 3.56 30.53 38.69
CA GLN A 714 3.49 29.13 38.27
C GLN A 714 2.09 28.59 38.51
N LEU A 715 1.37 28.26 37.44
CA LEU A 715 0.04 27.66 37.53
C LEU A 715 0.11 26.32 38.27
N GLU A 716 -0.81 26.13 39.23
CA GLU A 716 -0.83 25.00 40.16
C GLU A 716 -0.69 23.63 39.47
N TYR A 717 -1.52 23.34 38.45
CA TYR A 717 -1.42 22.06 37.74
C TYR A 717 -0.06 21.82 37.07
N LEU A 718 0.66 22.88 36.70
CA LEU A 718 1.99 22.73 36.10
C LEU A 718 3.04 22.36 37.15
N SER A 719 2.93 22.82 38.40
CA SER A 719 3.87 22.40 39.46
C SER A 719 3.77 20.91 39.76
N TYR A 720 2.55 20.36 39.81
CA TYR A 720 2.29 18.90 39.92
C TYR A 720 2.85 18.06 38.77
N ARG A 721 3.23 18.68 37.63
CA ARG A 721 3.82 18.00 36.46
C ARG A 721 5.32 18.21 36.30
N GLU A 722 5.97 18.92 37.21
CA GLU A 722 7.41 19.11 37.20
C GLU A 722 8.13 18.02 38.01
N TYR A 723 9.35 17.70 37.60
CA TYR A 723 10.17 16.66 38.21
C TYR A 723 11.42 17.29 38.82
N ALA A 724 11.78 16.85 40.02
CA ALA A 724 12.99 17.29 40.74
C ALA A 724 13.14 18.82 40.90
N GLY A 725 12.02 19.53 41.14
CA GLY A 725 12.01 20.97 41.44
C GLY A 725 12.47 21.90 40.33
N ARG A 726 12.62 21.42 39.08
CA ARG A 726 13.10 22.24 37.95
C ARG A 726 11.93 22.81 37.15
N ARG A 727 11.86 24.14 37.03
CA ARG A 727 10.93 24.84 36.15
C ARG A 727 11.27 24.62 34.67
N TRP A 728 10.68 23.59 34.06
CA TRP A 728 10.90 23.21 32.65
C TRP A 728 9.65 23.37 31.79
N LEU A 729 8.46 23.43 32.40
CA LEU A 729 7.22 23.77 31.73
C LEU A 729 7.11 25.29 31.58
N CYS A 730 6.23 25.74 30.68
CA CYS A 730 5.97 27.16 30.47
C CYS A 730 4.59 27.48 31.02
N SER A 731 4.50 28.38 32.00
CA SER A 731 3.22 28.92 32.47
C SER A 731 2.64 29.88 31.41
N PRO A 732 1.53 29.55 30.72
CA PRO A 732 0.82 30.52 29.88
C PRO A 732 0.12 31.59 30.74
N SER A 733 -0.15 32.76 30.16
CA SER A 733 -1.07 33.76 30.72
C SER A 733 -2.55 33.36 30.53
N ASP A 734 -3.46 33.91 31.33
CA ASP A 734 -4.90 33.64 31.17
C ASP A 734 -5.46 34.09 29.82
N SER A 735 -4.92 35.17 29.24
CA SER A 735 -5.30 35.66 27.90
C SER A 735 -4.99 34.65 26.79
N ILE A 736 -3.83 33.99 26.82
CA ILE A 736 -3.48 32.97 25.81
C ILE A 736 -4.17 31.63 26.09
N ILE A 737 -4.48 31.29 27.35
CA ILE A 737 -5.36 30.16 27.67
C ILE A 737 -6.75 30.38 27.04
N ASN A 738 -7.32 31.58 27.16
CA ASN A 738 -8.62 31.90 26.57
C ASN A 738 -8.60 31.83 25.04
N ILE A 739 -7.59 32.39 24.39
CA ILE A 739 -7.42 32.27 22.93
C ILE A 739 -7.32 30.79 22.50
N ILE A 740 -6.55 29.97 23.22
CA ILE A 740 -6.37 28.54 22.88
C ILE A 740 -7.63 27.73 23.18
N SER A 741 -8.41 28.11 24.20
CA SER A 741 -9.76 27.59 24.49
C SER A 741 -10.69 27.81 23.30
N ASN A 742 -10.82 29.05 22.84
CA ASN A 742 -11.74 29.40 21.75
C ASN A 742 -11.30 28.74 20.42
N LEU A 743 -10.00 28.70 20.15
CA LEU A 743 -9.43 27.99 18.99
C LEU A 743 -9.69 26.49 19.05
N GLN A 744 -9.70 25.88 20.25
CA GLN A 744 -10.05 24.48 20.44
C GLN A 744 -11.53 24.27 20.13
N ASP A 745 -12.43 25.03 20.74
CA ASP A 745 -13.88 24.86 20.62
C ASP A 745 -14.34 25.01 19.16
N ALA A 746 -13.96 26.11 18.49
CA ALA A 746 -14.29 26.34 17.08
C ALA A 746 -13.73 25.25 16.15
N THR A 747 -12.52 24.74 16.45
CA THR A 747 -11.94 23.61 15.71
C THR A 747 -12.72 22.32 15.96
N MET A 748 -13.11 22.03 17.21
CA MET A 748 -13.80 20.81 17.58
C MET A 748 -15.24 20.78 17.05
N ALA A 749 -16.02 21.85 17.24
CA ALA A 749 -17.37 21.98 16.70
C ALA A 749 -17.41 21.80 15.17
N THR A 750 -16.40 22.32 14.46
CA THR A 750 -16.23 22.07 13.02
C THR A 750 -15.95 20.60 12.73
N LEU A 751 -15.00 19.98 13.45
CA LEU A 751 -14.56 18.61 13.20
C LEU A 751 -15.63 17.56 13.54
N GLN A 752 -16.47 17.80 14.54
CA GLN A 752 -17.59 16.93 14.92
C GLN A 752 -18.66 16.84 13.83
N ASN A 753 -18.78 17.87 12.98
CA ASN A 753 -19.84 17.96 11.98
C ASN A 753 -19.34 17.77 10.54
N LYS A 754 -18.15 18.30 10.20
CA LYS A 754 -17.63 18.47 8.83
C LYS A 754 -16.19 17.91 8.65
N LEU A 755 -15.91 16.68 9.11
CA LEU A 755 -14.58 16.05 8.98
C LEU A 755 -14.23 15.62 7.54
N GLU A 756 -15.24 15.38 6.70
CA GLU A 756 -15.16 14.91 5.31
C GLU A 756 -14.80 16.01 4.29
N VAL A 757 -14.78 17.26 4.73
CA VAL A 757 -14.59 18.45 3.89
C VAL A 757 -13.19 18.52 3.26
N HIS A 758 -13.14 18.98 2.00
CA HIS A 758 -11.92 19.36 1.30
C HIS A 758 -11.46 20.75 1.73
N ASN A 759 -10.15 20.99 1.80
CA ASN A 759 -9.57 22.21 2.37
C ASN A 759 -10.01 22.45 3.83
N LEU A 760 -10.05 21.38 4.64
CA LEU A 760 -10.58 21.36 6.00
C LEU A 760 -9.91 22.39 6.92
N LYS A 761 -8.59 22.51 6.89
CA LYS A 761 -7.86 23.48 7.69
C LYS A 761 -8.08 24.91 7.19
N LEU A 762 -8.25 25.14 5.89
CA LEU A 762 -8.68 26.43 5.36
C LEU A 762 -10.10 26.78 5.84
N TYR A 763 -11.05 25.85 5.78
CA TYR A 763 -12.41 26.04 6.30
C TYR A 763 -12.38 26.39 7.80
N ILE A 764 -11.63 25.63 8.62
CA ILE A 764 -11.49 25.93 10.05
C ILE A 764 -10.83 27.30 10.29
N LYS A 765 -9.90 27.74 9.42
CA LYS A 765 -9.36 29.11 9.49
C LYS A 765 -10.45 30.16 9.26
N THR A 766 -11.27 30.00 8.22
CA THR A 766 -12.40 30.92 7.95
C THR A 766 -13.38 30.97 9.14
N VAL A 767 -13.68 29.83 9.77
CA VAL A 767 -14.48 29.78 11.01
C VAL A 767 -13.82 30.58 12.14
N ILE A 768 -12.52 30.36 12.37
CA ILE A 768 -11.76 31.05 13.42
C ILE A 768 -11.72 32.57 13.19
N ASP A 769 -11.51 33.00 11.94
CA ASP A 769 -11.42 34.43 11.58
C ASP A 769 -12.77 35.16 11.70
N VAL A 770 -13.90 34.44 11.67
CA VAL A 770 -15.27 34.97 11.89
C VAL A 770 -15.65 34.97 13.38
N VAL A 771 -15.35 33.90 14.11
CA VAL A 771 -15.92 33.64 15.45
C VAL A 771 -15.01 34.10 16.61
N ILE A 772 -13.70 34.29 16.38
CA ILE A 772 -12.73 34.51 17.48
C ILE A 772 -12.07 35.89 17.42
N ASP A 773 -12.23 36.67 18.50
CA ASP A 773 -11.48 37.91 18.69
C ASP A 773 -10.03 37.65 19.14
N LEU A 774 -9.09 37.91 18.23
CA LEU A 774 -7.64 37.75 18.45
C LEU A 774 -6.93 39.05 18.87
N LYS A 775 -7.69 40.09 19.29
CA LYS A 775 -7.14 41.34 19.83
C LYS A 775 -6.13 41.20 21.00
N PRO A 776 -6.21 40.23 21.94
CA PRO A 776 -5.35 40.23 23.15
C PRO A 776 -3.84 40.09 22.93
N ILE A 777 -3.37 39.83 21.71
CA ILE A 777 -1.95 39.93 21.37
C ILE A 777 -1.64 41.39 21.02
N SER A 778 -1.01 42.12 21.95
CA SER A 778 -0.81 43.58 21.87
C SER A 778 0.39 43.98 20.99
N CYS A 779 1.40 43.12 20.90
CA CYS A 779 2.68 43.46 20.29
C CYS A 779 2.63 43.67 18.76
N GLY A 780 2.58 44.92 18.30
CA GLY A 780 2.55 45.30 16.88
C GLY A 780 3.70 44.73 16.02
N LYS A 781 4.85 44.39 16.58
CA LYS A 781 5.99 43.78 15.84
C LYS A 781 5.80 42.29 15.53
N HIS A 782 5.04 41.56 16.35
CA HIS A 782 4.93 40.10 16.27
C HIS A 782 3.50 39.59 16.09
N LYS A 783 2.46 40.42 16.33
CA LYS A 783 1.04 40.06 16.32
C LYS A 783 0.64 39.14 15.16
N ALA A 784 0.81 39.59 13.91
CA ALA A 784 0.44 38.80 12.73
C ALA A 784 1.15 37.44 12.65
N LYS A 785 2.45 37.38 13.00
CA LYS A 785 3.24 36.14 12.99
C LYS A 785 2.87 35.18 14.12
N LEU A 786 2.45 35.72 15.28
CA LEU A 786 1.98 34.94 16.41
C LEU A 786 0.58 34.37 16.15
N ILE A 787 -0.32 35.18 15.60
CA ILE A 787 -1.68 34.76 15.21
C ILE A 787 -1.61 33.62 14.18
N ASP A 788 -0.93 33.81 13.04
CA ASP A 788 -0.84 32.75 12.03
C ASP A 788 -0.11 31.50 12.57
N PHE A 789 0.90 31.66 13.43
CA PHE A 789 1.55 30.52 14.08
C PHE A 789 0.59 29.75 15.00
N LEU A 790 -0.17 30.45 15.85
CA LEU A 790 -1.12 29.84 16.79
C LEU A 790 -2.20 29.10 16.01
N ILE A 791 -2.93 29.77 15.11
CA ILE A 791 -3.97 29.14 14.28
C ILE A 791 -3.39 27.92 13.55
N ASN A 792 -2.27 28.06 12.82
CA ASN A 792 -1.69 26.94 12.07
C ASN A 792 -1.23 25.76 12.94
N LYS A 793 -0.83 25.98 14.20
CA LYS A 793 -0.32 24.92 15.09
C LYS A 793 -1.42 24.31 15.96
N VAL A 794 -2.34 25.13 16.47
CA VAL A 794 -3.45 24.73 17.32
C VAL A 794 -4.46 23.92 16.50
N THR A 795 -4.98 24.47 15.41
CA THR A 795 -5.90 23.75 14.50
C THR A 795 -5.29 22.44 14.01
N ARG A 796 -4.02 22.46 13.55
CA ARG A 796 -3.30 21.24 13.14
C ARG A 796 -3.24 20.21 14.27
N PHE A 797 -2.91 20.61 15.48
CA PHE A 797 -2.78 19.72 16.62
C PHE A 797 -4.11 19.05 16.97
N PHE A 798 -5.21 19.82 16.97
CA PHE A 798 -6.53 19.28 17.25
C PHE A 798 -7.04 18.37 16.14
N ILE A 799 -6.89 18.71 14.85
CA ILE A 799 -7.24 17.80 13.73
C ILE A 799 -6.53 16.44 13.88
N PHE A 800 -5.21 16.43 14.12
CA PHE A 800 -4.45 15.17 14.29
C PHE A 800 -4.84 14.42 15.58
N THR A 801 -5.19 15.13 16.66
CA THR A 801 -5.62 14.52 17.92
C THR A 801 -7.01 13.91 17.80
N TYR A 802 -7.91 14.58 17.09
CA TYR A 802 -9.27 14.13 16.80
C TYR A 802 -9.28 12.87 15.94
N CYS A 803 -8.59 12.88 14.80
CA CYS A 803 -8.37 11.68 13.99
C CYS A 803 -7.76 10.53 14.81
N LYS A 804 -6.82 10.82 15.72
CA LYS A 804 -6.22 9.82 16.61
C LYS A 804 -7.23 9.26 17.64
N ASN A 805 -8.18 10.05 18.11
CA ASN A 805 -9.21 9.61 19.05
C ASN A 805 -10.26 8.73 18.37
N ILE A 806 -10.81 9.14 17.22
CA ILE A 806 -11.67 8.29 16.36
C ILE A 806 -10.98 6.94 16.09
N ASN A 807 -9.69 6.97 15.75
CA ASN A 807 -8.89 5.76 15.53
C ASN A 807 -8.63 4.89 16.78
N LYS A 808 -8.81 5.39 18.00
CA LYS A 808 -8.84 4.56 19.21
C LYS A 808 -10.19 3.88 19.36
N VAL A 809 -11.29 4.60 19.14
CA VAL A 809 -12.67 4.08 19.18
C VAL A 809 -12.84 2.95 18.14
N LEU A 810 -12.41 3.17 16.89
CA LEU A 810 -12.38 2.15 15.82
C LEU A 810 -11.61 0.87 16.17
N ARG A 811 -10.74 0.93 17.17
CA ARG A 811 -9.88 -0.17 17.63
C ARG A 811 -10.28 -0.71 19.01
N GLY A 812 -11.37 -0.22 19.60
CA GLY A 812 -11.79 -0.59 20.96
C GLY A 812 -10.82 -0.18 22.06
N LYS A 813 -9.98 0.84 21.82
CA LYS A 813 -8.96 1.31 22.78
C LYS A 813 -9.40 2.49 23.64
N LYS A 814 -10.64 2.93 23.46
CA LYS A 814 -11.29 4.10 24.05
C LYS A 814 -12.78 3.97 23.73
N ASP A 815 -13.66 4.39 24.63
CA ASP A 815 -15.07 4.63 24.27
C ASP A 815 -15.22 6.04 23.66
N VAL A 816 -16.43 6.39 23.27
CA VAL A 816 -16.84 7.73 22.82
C VAL A 816 -16.75 8.72 23.99
N ASP A 817 -16.12 9.88 23.80
CA ASP A 817 -16.10 10.96 24.82
C ASP A 817 -17.40 11.77 24.80
N ASP A 818 -17.97 11.99 23.62
CA ASP A 818 -19.14 12.83 23.38
C ASP A 818 -20.20 12.09 22.55
N VAL A 819 -21.38 11.89 23.14
CA VAL A 819 -22.51 11.16 22.52
C VAL A 819 -23.15 11.96 21.38
N GLN A 820 -22.88 13.26 21.25
CA GLN A 820 -23.29 14.06 20.08
C GLN A 820 -22.28 14.01 18.93
N ASP A 821 -21.07 13.47 19.14
CA ASP A 821 -20.05 13.39 18.09
C ASP A 821 -20.43 12.35 17.01
N LYS A 822 -20.82 12.86 15.83
CA LYS A 822 -21.17 12.09 14.62
C LYS A 822 -20.11 11.04 14.26
N PHE A 823 -18.82 11.34 14.40
CA PHE A 823 -17.72 10.50 13.93
C PHE A 823 -17.22 9.51 14.98
N GLU A 824 -17.18 9.88 16.27
CA GLU A 824 -16.90 8.93 17.35
C GLU A 824 -18.05 7.90 17.46
N ASN A 825 -19.31 8.31 17.34
CA ASN A 825 -20.45 7.38 17.25
C ASN A 825 -20.36 6.45 16.03
N MET A 826 -20.06 6.98 14.84
CA MET A 826 -19.87 6.16 13.64
C MET A 826 -18.74 5.13 13.82
N ALA A 827 -17.68 5.51 14.53
CA ALA A 827 -16.58 4.62 14.90
C ALA A 827 -16.99 3.53 15.90
N LYS A 828 -17.84 3.86 16.90
CA LYS A 828 -18.38 2.89 17.87
C LYS A 828 -19.28 1.86 17.18
N VAL A 829 -20.22 2.31 16.36
CA VAL A 829 -21.10 1.43 15.55
C VAL A 829 -20.29 0.53 14.61
N TYR A 830 -19.21 1.04 14.02
CA TYR A 830 -18.27 0.23 13.22
C TYR A 830 -17.58 -0.84 14.09
N TYR A 831 -17.05 -0.45 15.25
CA TYR A 831 -16.33 -1.36 16.14
C TYR A 831 -17.23 -2.50 16.65
N GLU A 832 -18.45 -2.19 17.08
CA GLU A 832 -19.45 -3.17 17.52
C GLU A 832 -19.84 -4.16 16.41
N LYS A 833 -20.07 -3.66 15.18
CA LYS A 833 -20.28 -4.51 14.00
C LYS A 833 -19.07 -5.40 13.70
N SER A 834 -17.84 -4.92 13.97
CA SER A 834 -16.62 -5.72 13.79
C SER A 834 -16.44 -6.82 14.84
N LEU A 835 -16.94 -6.62 16.07
CA LEU A 835 -16.95 -7.65 17.12
C LEU A 835 -17.95 -8.77 16.79
N LYS A 836 -19.16 -8.41 16.31
CA LYS A 836 -20.19 -9.37 15.88
C LYS A 836 -19.77 -10.25 14.69
N LYS A 837 -18.74 -9.86 13.94
CA LYS A 837 -18.15 -10.64 12.83
C LYS A 837 -16.95 -11.53 13.23
N LYS A 838 -16.48 -11.43 14.48
CA LYS A 838 -15.35 -12.21 15.03
C LYS A 838 -15.80 -13.30 16.01
N LYS A 839 -16.98 -13.14 16.59
CA LYS A 839 -17.76 -14.24 17.15
C LYS A 839 -18.44 -14.99 16.01
#